data_AF-A0A0H5RKX1-F1
#
_entry.id   AF-A0A0H5RKX1-F1
#
_cell.length_a   1.000
_cell.length_b   1.000
_cell.length_c   1.000
_cell.angle_alpha   90.00
_cell.angle_beta   90.00
_cell.angle_gamma   90.00
#
_symmetry.space_group_name_H-M   'P 1'
#
loop_
_entity.id
_entity.type
_entity.pdbx_description
1 polymer ?
#
loop_
_entity_poly.entity_id
_entity_poly.type
_entity_poly.pdbx_seq_one_letter_code
_entity_poly.pdbx_strand_id
1 'polypeptide(L)'
;MELQHREALSALRLTWAPTADDLWHSQGALHVRGLHDRPMADVMAAFGDAERETDSSPLGVVVRGPAGSGKTHLLGQVREQVQTGGGFFFLVELLDAASFWQSARAGILESLGRPGTERETQLKDLLWELSSVAHISRASRRAVIGDDDLTPEILNDFVNALHKVHRHTVKRAHHTLRALVLLGAGDLELQDIGEAFLTGSGEREAWGLPAPVLTPQESVRDISRLIALAGPSILALDQIDTLLAQSTERTDTAGTDPGNRDLEHIAHGLMSIRQTMRRTVGVVACLPAAWEAIQDRATATVQDRFRTTALLQGLPTPEIGRAILERRFTASYASIGFTAPYPSWPILPSAFDEATQYTPRQLLKRADTHVRRCLERDTIEELSQLTGEVADTHDTATGGAAPGDTGELDRRFGEYRRRAVTVAALDPDGEDTTMPGLLSAALDAWITELGEAGQAFRPDPLPGQRVVLHGRLRQTLDAATDDERHWAFRAISSGNAVAVQNRIRKAWEATGFNPDRRRLFLLRNTAWPKGAKTALMIAEFEAAGGRVLPMSEDDVRTMTALRDLIDDNHPDLPEWLRRRRPAHGIGWLRAALGDIAGDPPPPAQIDVDAELATGPIRVQKPEPAIEHSPTAITLGLDNPGGRPVSVDLAALRKHTAIFAGSGSGKTVLIRRLIEECALRGVSSIVLDPNNDLSRLGARWPENPPGWHLADNDRAEEYSDNTEVVVWTPRRSTGRPLSFQPLPDFASVIDDDDEFADAVESAVAALEPRALIAGNTAKAERSRAVLREALRFYGATSQATLGGFIDLLSNLPNEVSALGGAQKLAAELAQNLRAATVNDPLFGGSGTAADPGMLLTPSPGYRARVSVISMVGLTSDQQREGFVNQLQMALFAWIKRNPAGDRPLGGLLVMDEAQNFAPSSHTTACTHSTLALSSQARKYGLGLVFATQSPRGLHNHIPGNATTQFYGLLNSPAQIAVAREMARVKGGHVPDISKLRSGQFYLALEGNAFHKIQTPWCLSHHPPSPPTTDEVLALAQRELAAR
;
A
#
# COMPACT_ATOMS: atom_id res chain seq x y z
N MET A 1 9.42 17.85 -27.84
CA MET A 1 8.75 16.53 -27.97
C MET A 1 7.27 16.68 -27.60
N GLU A 2 6.33 15.89 -28.16
CA GLU A 2 4.94 15.91 -27.66
C GLU A 2 4.86 15.37 -26.23
N LEU A 3 3.98 15.93 -25.38
CA LEU A 3 3.87 15.59 -23.95
C LEU A 3 3.65 14.08 -23.74
N GLN A 4 2.77 13.46 -24.53
CA GLN A 4 2.49 12.02 -24.45
C GLN A 4 3.72 11.15 -24.78
N HIS A 5 4.55 11.58 -25.75
CA HIS A 5 5.79 10.89 -26.08
C HIS A 5 6.86 11.05 -24.99
N ARG A 6 6.93 12.24 -24.38
CA ARG A 6 7.84 12.50 -23.24
C ARG A 6 7.45 11.68 -22.03
N GLU A 7 6.16 11.62 -21.70
CA GLU A 7 5.61 10.75 -20.65
C GLU A 7 5.92 9.27 -20.94
N ALA A 8 5.71 8.81 -22.17
CA ALA A 8 6.01 7.45 -22.57
C ALA A 8 7.49 7.07 -22.43
N LEU A 9 8.40 7.89 -22.96
CA LEU A 9 9.84 7.65 -22.83
C LEU A 9 10.31 7.75 -21.38
N SER A 10 9.72 8.64 -20.57
CA SER A 10 10.05 8.76 -19.14
C SER A 10 9.60 7.55 -18.30
N ALA A 11 8.57 6.83 -18.76
CA ALA A 11 8.07 5.61 -18.12
C ALA A 11 8.98 4.39 -18.37
N LEU A 12 9.85 4.44 -19.39
CA LEU A 12 10.82 3.37 -19.66
C LEU A 12 11.94 3.35 -18.61
N ARG A 13 11.76 2.57 -17.53
CA ARG A 13 12.83 2.25 -16.58
C ARG A 13 13.44 0.90 -16.90
N LEU A 14 14.53 0.90 -17.67
CA LEU A 14 15.28 -0.33 -17.96
C LEU A 14 16.21 -0.67 -16.79
N THR A 15 16.01 -1.82 -16.15
CA THR A 15 16.95 -2.33 -15.13
C THR A 15 17.92 -3.32 -15.77
N TRP A 16 19.22 -3.00 -15.80
CA TRP A 16 20.25 -3.83 -16.46
C TRP A 16 21.27 -4.47 -15.49
N ALA A 17 21.10 -4.29 -14.18
CA ALA A 17 21.97 -4.88 -13.15
C ALA A 17 21.09 -5.51 -12.05
N PRO A 18 20.46 -6.66 -12.33
CA PRO A 18 19.60 -7.33 -11.36
C PRO A 18 20.37 -7.67 -10.09
N THR A 19 19.73 -7.45 -8.95
CA THR A 19 20.18 -7.83 -7.61
C THR A 19 19.74 -9.27 -7.28
N ALA A 20 20.29 -9.85 -6.20
CA ALA A 20 19.81 -11.12 -5.68
C ALA A 20 18.32 -11.10 -5.29
N ASP A 21 17.77 -9.92 -4.93
CA ASP A 21 16.35 -9.74 -4.65
C ASP A 21 15.48 -9.79 -5.92
N ASP A 22 15.99 -9.30 -7.05
CA ASP A 22 15.28 -9.33 -8.33
C ASP A 22 15.00 -10.76 -8.82
N LEU A 23 15.81 -11.73 -8.36
CA LEU A 23 15.66 -13.16 -8.65
C LEU A 23 14.31 -13.73 -8.16
N TRP A 24 13.76 -13.15 -7.09
CA TRP A 24 12.52 -13.61 -6.44
C TRP A 24 11.24 -13.01 -7.03
N HIS A 25 11.36 -12.02 -7.91
CA HIS A 25 10.23 -11.47 -8.66
C HIS A 25 9.86 -12.38 -9.83
N SER A 26 8.60 -12.32 -10.30
CA SER A 26 8.18 -13.12 -11.47
C SER A 26 8.92 -12.66 -12.73
N GLN A 27 9.74 -13.53 -13.28
CA GLN A 27 10.55 -13.31 -14.48
C GLN A 27 9.83 -13.80 -15.76
N GLY A 28 8.73 -14.55 -15.62
CA GLY A 28 7.97 -15.11 -16.75
C GLY A 28 7.45 -14.08 -17.77
N ALA A 29 7.15 -12.84 -17.36
CA ALA A 29 6.75 -11.77 -18.26
C ALA A 29 7.92 -11.23 -19.12
N LEU A 30 9.14 -11.27 -18.57
CA LEU A 30 10.36 -10.68 -19.12
C LEU A 30 11.26 -11.69 -19.84
N HIS A 31 11.06 -12.99 -19.61
CA HIS A 31 11.87 -14.03 -20.22
C HIS A 31 11.62 -14.16 -21.74
N VAL A 32 12.71 -14.37 -22.47
CA VAL A 32 12.72 -14.63 -23.91
C VAL A 32 13.24 -16.05 -24.16
N ARG A 33 12.39 -16.91 -24.72
CA ARG A 33 12.76 -18.29 -25.10
C ARG A 33 13.93 -18.27 -26.09
N GLY A 34 14.89 -19.19 -25.94
CA GLY A 34 16.10 -19.25 -26.76
C GLY A 34 17.33 -18.63 -26.10
N LEU A 35 17.16 -17.88 -25.01
CA LEU A 35 18.27 -17.35 -24.21
C LEU A 35 18.62 -18.33 -23.08
N HIS A 36 19.81 -18.93 -23.15
CA HIS A 36 20.38 -19.87 -22.16
C HIS A 36 19.68 -21.24 -22.01
N ASP A 37 18.89 -21.67 -23.00
CA ASP A 37 18.16 -22.94 -22.99
C ASP A 37 19.03 -24.18 -22.66
N ARG A 38 20.27 -24.23 -23.17
CA ARG A 38 21.20 -25.35 -22.92
C ARG A 38 21.71 -25.39 -21.46
N PRO A 39 22.33 -24.32 -20.91
CA PRO A 39 22.64 -24.26 -19.48
C PRO A 39 21.44 -24.52 -18.56
N MET A 40 20.25 -24.04 -18.93
CA MET A 40 19.01 -24.33 -18.20
C MET A 40 18.72 -25.84 -18.18
N ALA A 41 18.76 -26.49 -19.35
CA ALA A 41 18.53 -27.93 -19.46
C ALA A 41 19.54 -28.75 -18.63
N ASP A 42 20.81 -28.33 -18.59
CA ASP A 42 21.84 -28.99 -17.78
C ASP A 42 21.55 -28.90 -16.28
N VAL A 43 21.13 -27.73 -15.79
CA VAL A 43 20.74 -27.53 -14.38
C VAL A 43 19.48 -28.35 -14.05
N MET A 44 18.46 -28.31 -14.91
CA MET A 44 17.22 -29.05 -14.70
C MET A 44 17.41 -30.57 -14.82
N ALA A 45 18.36 -31.04 -15.62
CA ALA A 45 18.72 -32.46 -15.66
C ALA A 45 19.32 -32.91 -14.32
N ALA A 46 20.22 -32.12 -13.73
CA ALA A 46 20.77 -32.40 -12.39
C ALA A 46 19.69 -32.34 -11.30
N PHE A 47 18.73 -31.42 -11.41
CA PHE A 47 17.57 -31.37 -10.52
C PHE A 47 16.68 -32.61 -10.65
N GLY A 48 16.42 -33.07 -11.89
CA GLY A 48 15.73 -34.32 -12.14
C GLY A 48 16.46 -35.57 -11.61
N ASP A 49 17.79 -35.53 -11.51
CA ASP A 49 18.56 -36.57 -10.81
C ASP A 49 18.28 -36.55 -9.29
N ALA A 50 18.20 -35.38 -8.65
CA ALA A 50 17.79 -35.24 -7.24
C ALA A 50 16.33 -35.64 -6.98
N GLU A 51 15.45 -35.50 -7.98
CA GLU A 51 14.08 -36.01 -7.90
C GLU A 51 14.04 -37.54 -7.85
N ARG A 52 14.84 -38.19 -8.70
CA ARG A 52 14.92 -39.66 -8.83
C ARG A 52 15.68 -40.32 -7.69
N GLU A 53 16.77 -39.73 -7.23
CA GLU A 53 17.62 -40.26 -6.17
C GLU A 53 17.37 -39.56 -4.82
N THR A 54 16.59 -40.19 -3.94
CA THR A 54 16.19 -39.61 -2.64
C THR A 54 17.23 -39.77 -1.53
N ASP A 55 18.19 -40.67 -1.71
CA ASP A 55 19.22 -41.01 -0.72
C ASP A 55 20.59 -40.35 -0.98
N SER A 56 20.79 -39.76 -2.16
CA SER A 56 22.05 -39.19 -2.60
C SER A 56 21.87 -37.72 -3.04
N SER A 57 22.97 -36.99 -3.19
CA SER A 57 22.97 -35.66 -3.82
C SER A 57 23.70 -35.77 -5.16
N PRO A 58 23.11 -35.27 -6.27
CA PRO A 58 23.69 -35.36 -7.59
C PRO A 58 24.95 -34.49 -7.72
N LEU A 59 25.60 -34.55 -8.89
CA LEU A 59 26.71 -33.65 -9.20
C LEU A 59 26.21 -32.21 -9.26
N GLY A 60 27.01 -31.29 -8.74
CA GLY A 60 26.73 -29.86 -8.87
C GLY A 60 26.87 -29.40 -10.32
N VAL A 61 26.35 -28.22 -10.63
CA VAL A 61 26.39 -27.63 -11.98
C VAL A 61 27.04 -26.25 -11.90
N VAL A 62 27.95 -25.97 -12.82
CA VAL A 62 28.67 -24.68 -12.88
C VAL A 62 28.25 -23.94 -14.13
N VAL A 63 27.62 -22.79 -13.91
CA VAL A 63 27.18 -21.86 -14.95
C VAL A 63 28.25 -20.77 -15.09
N ARG A 64 28.95 -20.79 -16.22
CA ARG A 64 30.02 -19.82 -16.52
C ARG A 64 29.58 -18.80 -17.55
N GLY A 65 29.88 -17.53 -17.31
CA GLY A 65 29.63 -16.48 -18.30
C GLY A 65 30.27 -15.15 -17.91
N PRO A 66 30.62 -14.28 -18.89
CA PRO A 66 31.17 -12.95 -18.61
C PRO A 66 30.17 -12.08 -17.83
N ALA A 67 30.64 -10.97 -17.28
CA ALA A 67 29.78 -10.00 -16.59
C ALA A 67 28.64 -9.54 -17.52
N GLY A 68 27.40 -9.51 -17.01
CA GLY A 68 26.23 -9.09 -17.79
C GLY A 68 25.69 -10.13 -18.80
N SER A 69 26.22 -11.35 -18.82
CA SER A 69 25.74 -12.44 -19.69
C SER A 69 24.37 -13.00 -19.33
N GLY A 70 23.80 -12.70 -18.16
CA GLY A 70 22.47 -13.19 -17.74
C GLY A 70 22.47 -14.28 -16.67
N LYS A 71 23.60 -14.53 -15.98
CA LYS A 71 23.73 -15.52 -14.88
C LYS A 71 22.60 -15.46 -13.84
N THR A 72 22.38 -14.29 -13.24
CA THR A 72 21.33 -14.08 -12.22
C THR A 72 19.92 -14.24 -12.80
N HIS A 73 19.71 -13.88 -14.07
CA HIS A 73 18.44 -14.13 -14.76
C HIS A 73 18.19 -15.64 -14.94
N LEU A 74 19.20 -16.40 -15.36
CA LEU A 74 19.12 -17.86 -15.46
C LEU A 74 18.76 -18.48 -14.10
N LEU A 75 19.40 -18.04 -13.01
CA LEU A 75 19.07 -18.55 -11.67
C LEU A 75 17.62 -18.23 -11.25
N GLY A 76 17.09 -17.06 -11.63
CA GLY A 76 15.68 -16.72 -11.41
C GLY A 76 14.72 -17.61 -12.17
N GLN A 77 15.07 -18.00 -13.40
CA GLN A 77 14.29 -18.97 -14.15
C GLN A 77 14.38 -20.39 -13.59
N VAL A 78 15.57 -20.80 -13.14
CA VAL A 78 15.77 -22.09 -12.45
C VAL A 78 14.88 -22.14 -11.21
N ARG A 79 14.85 -21.06 -10.40
CA ARG A 79 13.94 -20.94 -9.26
C ARG A 79 12.48 -21.17 -9.67
N GLU A 80 11.97 -20.43 -10.66
CA GLU A 80 10.57 -20.54 -11.08
C GLU A 80 10.21 -21.97 -11.51
N GLN A 81 11.08 -22.62 -12.28
CA GLN A 81 10.84 -23.97 -12.78
C GLN A 81 10.91 -25.02 -11.66
N VAL A 82 11.87 -24.90 -10.74
CA VAL A 82 12.00 -25.75 -9.55
C VAL A 82 10.78 -25.62 -8.64
N GLN A 83 10.37 -24.39 -8.34
CA GLN A 83 9.22 -24.12 -7.48
C GLN A 83 7.91 -24.62 -8.12
N THR A 84 7.73 -24.43 -9.43
CA THR A 84 6.57 -24.98 -10.17
C THR A 84 6.54 -26.51 -10.11
N GLY A 85 7.70 -27.17 -10.06
CA GLY A 85 7.83 -28.61 -9.86
C GLY A 85 7.66 -29.09 -8.40
N GLY A 86 7.37 -28.20 -7.45
CA GLY A 86 7.25 -28.52 -6.02
C GLY A 86 8.59 -28.70 -5.29
N GLY A 87 9.69 -28.23 -5.88
CA GLY A 87 11.01 -28.21 -5.25
C GLY A 87 11.34 -26.90 -4.53
N PHE A 88 12.43 -26.90 -3.77
CA PHE A 88 12.88 -25.75 -3.00
C PHE A 88 14.11 -25.09 -3.61
N PHE A 89 14.17 -23.77 -3.61
CA PHE A 89 15.29 -23.01 -4.14
C PHE A 89 15.92 -22.14 -3.04
N PHE A 90 17.25 -22.17 -2.93
CA PHE A 90 18.01 -21.41 -1.95
C PHE A 90 19.13 -20.63 -2.65
N LEU A 91 19.21 -19.34 -2.40
CA LEU A 91 20.27 -18.47 -2.91
C LEU A 91 21.24 -18.14 -1.76
N VAL A 92 22.55 -18.22 -2.05
CA VAL A 92 23.62 -17.88 -1.10
C VAL A 92 24.57 -16.91 -1.77
N GLU A 93 24.70 -15.72 -1.18
CA GLU A 93 25.80 -14.79 -1.46
C GLU A 93 26.93 -15.05 -0.46
N LEU A 94 28.14 -15.34 -0.95
CA LEU A 94 29.29 -15.53 -0.08
C LEU A 94 29.87 -14.16 0.29
N LEU A 95 29.84 -13.83 1.58
CA LEU A 95 30.36 -12.55 2.09
C LEU A 95 31.83 -12.64 2.52
N ASP A 96 32.25 -13.81 3.01
CA ASP A 96 33.60 -14.13 3.51
C ASP A 96 33.91 -15.60 3.20
N ALA A 97 35.15 -15.86 2.79
CA ALA A 97 35.63 -17.18 2.43
C ALA A 97 35.77 -18.12 3.65
N ALA A 98 36.16 -17.60 4.82
CA ALA A 98 36.35 -18.40 6.03
C ALA A 98 35.01 -18.83 6.68
N SER A 99 33.91 -18.17 6.33
CA SER A 99 32.59 -18.32 6.97
C SER A 99 31.55 -18.98 6.05
N PHE A 100 31.96 -19.84 5.12
CA PHE A 100 31.11 -20.46 4.09
C PHE A 100 29.77 -21.01 4.64
N TRP A 101 29.81 -21.85 5.67
CA TRP A 101 28.61 -22.49 6.22
C TRP A 101 27.72 -21.52 7.02
N GLN A 102 28.27 -20.43 7.54
CA GLN A 102 27.49 -19.37 8.16
C GLN A 102 26.69 -18.61 7.10
N SER A 103 27.32 -18.25 5.98
CA SER A 103 26.66 -17.64 4.82
C SER A 103 25.60 -18.58 4.23
N ALA A 104 25.89 -19.87 4.07
CA ALA A 104 24.94 -20.85 3.58
C ALA A 104 23.72 -20.98 4.51
N ARG A 105 23.93 -21.01 5.83
CA ARG A 105 22.85 -21.04 6.82
C ARG A 105 21.96 -19.80 6.72
N ALA A 106 22.57 -18.62 6.69
CA ALA A 106 21.84 -17.35 6.58
C ALA A 106 21.02 -17.30 5.29
N GLY A 107 21.65 -17.61 4.15
CA GLY A 107 20.97 -17.61 2.84
C GLY A 107 19.83 -18.62 2.74
N ILE A 108 19.96 -19.81 3.34
CA ILE A 108 18.86 -20.79 3.40
C ILE A 108 17.70 -20.28 4.26
N LEU A 109 17.95 -19.75 5.46
CA LEU A 109 16.90 -19.24 6.34
C LEU A 109 16.19 -18.02 5.75
N GLU A 110 16.93 -17.15 5.07
CA GLU A 110 16.39 -16.02 4.34
C GLU A 110 15.52 -16.50 3.17
N SER A 111 16.05 -17.41 2.34
CA SER A 111 15.34 -17.99 1.20
C SER A 111 14.05 -18.73 1.63
N LEU A 112 14.03 -19.37 2.81
CA LEU A 112 12.82 -19.98 3.37
C LEU A 112 11.70 -18.96 3.66
N GLY A 113 12.06 -17.71 3.97
CA GLY A 113 11.11 -16.61 4.12
C GLY A 113 10.67 -15.94 2.82
N ARG A 114 11.25 -16.34 1.67
CA ARG A 114 10.89 -15.81 0.34
C ARG A 114 9.62 -16.50 -0.22
N PRO A 115 8.95 -15.90 -1.23
CA PRO A 115 7.71 -16.41 -1.78
C PRO A 115 7.77 -17.91 -2.15
N GLY A 116 6.74 -18.64 -1.72
CA GLY A 116 6.53 -20.05 -2.03
C GLY A 116 5.78 -20.28 -3.34
N THR A 117 5.54 -21.55 -3.68
CA THR A 117 4.81 -21.96 -4.89
C THR A 117 3.30 -21.79 -4.72
N GLU A 118 2.75 -22.33 -3.63
CA GLU A 118 1.31 -22.30 -3.35
C GLU A 118 0.96 -21.38 -2.17
N ARG A 119 1.95 -21.08 -1.33
CA ARG A 119 1.77 -20.38 -0.05
C ARG A 119 2.69 -19.17 0.02
N GLU A 120 2.43 -18.31 1.00
CA GLU A 120 3.12 -17.02 1.18
C GLU A 120 4.65 -17.16 1.23
N THR A 121 5.17 -18.26 1.78
CA THR A 121 6.62 -18.50 1.89
C THR A 121 6.99 -19.95 1.60
N GLN A 122 8.23 -20.18 1.17
CA GLN A 122 8.79 -21.54 0.99
C GLN A 122 8.78 -22.33 2.31
N LEU A 123 8.93 -21.68 3.47
CA LEU A 123 8.81 -22.32 4.77
C LEU A 123 7.40 -22.87 5.01
N LYS A 124 6.35 -22.12 4.65
CA LYS A 124 4.97 -22.60 4.77
C LYS A 124 4.72 -23.80 3.84
N ASP A 125 5.25 -23.78 2.62
CA ASP A 125 5.19 -24.94 1.72
C ASP A 125 5.92 -26.17 2.31
N LEU A 126 7.12 -25.97 2.85
CA LEU A 126 7.88 -27.04 3.53
C LEU A 126 7.09 -27.64 4.71
N LEU A 127 6.59 -26.80 5.61
CA LEU A 127 5.86 -27.24 6.80
C LEU A 127 4.53 -27.92 6.43
N TRP A 128 3.88 -27.46 5.36
CA TRP A 128 2.69 -28.10 4.82
C TRP A 128 2.98 -29.51 4.30
N GLU A 129 4.02 -29.67 3.49
CA GLU A 129 4.43 -30.97 2.96
C GLU A 129 4.89 -31.92 4.06
N LEU A 130 5.69 -31.45 5.02
CA LEU A 130 6.06 -32.26 6.18
C LEU A 130 4.85 -32.68 7.02
N SER A 131 3.85 -31.82 7.16
CA SER A 131 2.57 -32.14 7.81
C SER A 131 1.73 -33.14 7.02
N SER A 132 1.86 -33.13 5.68
CA SER A 132 1.28 -34.12 4.78
C SER A 132 1.91 -35.49 5.00
N VAL A 133 3.25 -35.54 5.01
CA VAL A 133 4.05 -36.74 5.29
C VAL A 133 3.78 -37.29 6.69
N ALA A 134 3.60 -36.42 7.70
CA ALA A 134 3.29 -36.83 9.07
C ALA A 134 1.84 -37.32 9.27
N HIS A 135 0.96 -37.14 8.27
CA HIS A 135 -0.46 -37.50 8.33
C HIS A 135 -1.24 -36.87 9.51
N ILE A 136 -0.91 -35.63 9.88
CA ILE A 136 -1.63 -34.89 10.95
C ILE A 136 -2.96 -34.30 10.47
N SER A 137 -3.84 -33.98 11.41
CA SER A 137 -5.17 -33.40 11.12
C SER A 137 -5.08 -32.06 10.38
N ARG A 138 -6.13 -31.69 9.64
CA ARG A 138 -6.19 -30.39 8.92
C ARG A 138 -6.09 -29.20 9.87
N ALA A 139 -6.68 -29.28 11.07
CA ALA A 139 -6.59 -28.22 12.07
C ALA A 139 -5.16 -28.07 12.61
N SER A 140 -4.53 -29.17 13.00
CA SER A 140 -3.12 -29.17 13.43
C SER A 140 -2.18 -28.67 12.33
N ARG A 141 -2.47 -29.01 11.06
CA ARG A 141 -1.69 -28.55 9.91
C ARG A 141 -1.75 -27.04 9.75
N ARG A 142 -2.92 -26.40 9.87
CA ARG A 142 -3.07 -24.94 9.80
C ARG A 142 -2.30 -24.22 10.92
N ALA A 143 -2.33 -24.76 12.14
CA ALA A 143 -1.54 -24.23 13.25
C ALA A 143 -0.02 -24.38 13.01
N VAL A 144 0.44 -25.52 12.50
CA VAL A 144 1.87 -25.77 12.20
C VAL A 144 2.42 -24.84 11.12
N ILE A 145 1.61 -24.46 10.13
CA ILE A 145 2.04 -23.51 9.08
C ILE A 145 1.84 -22.04 9.46
N GLY A 146 1.29 -21.75 10.65
CA GLY A 146 1.10 -20.39 11.15
C GLY A 146 -0.19 -19.68 10.67
N ASP A 147 -1.18 -20.41 10.15
CA ASP A 147 -2.48 -19.85 9.72
C ASP A 147 -3.54 -19.85 10.85
N ASP A 148 -3.30 -20.59 11.94
CA ASP A 148 -4.07 -20.61 13.18
C ASP A 148 -3.08 -20.63 14.37
N ASP A 149 -3.56 -20.47 15.61
CA ASP A 149 -2.71 -20.43 16.81
C ASP A 149 -1.95 -21.75 17.07
N LEU A 150 -0.64 -21.64 17.32
CA LEU A 150 0.24 -22.77 17.61
C LEU A 150 0.35 -23.01 19.13
N THR A 151 0.08 -24.25 19.57
CA THR A 151 0.31 -24.67 20.96
C THR A 151 1.47 -25.66 21.10
N PRO A 152 2.12 -25.76 22.28
CA PRO A 152 3.18 -26.74 22.52
C PRO A 152 2.72 -28.20 22.29
N GLU A 153 1.46 -28.52 22.58
CA GLU A 153 0.87 -29.84 22.37
C GLU A 153 0.80 -30.16 20.88
N ILE A 154 0.29 -29.24 20.05
CA ILE A 154 0.20 -29.42 18.60
C ILE A 154 1.60 -29.60 18.00
N LEU A 155 2.58 -28.81 18.46
CA LEU A 155 3.96 -28.94 18.03
C LEU A 155 4.56 -30.31 18.40
N ASN A 156 4.34 -30.76 19.64
CA ASN A 156 4.80 -32.07 20.11
C ASN A 156 4.17 -33.21 19.30
N ASP A 157 2.88 -33.13 19.04
CA ASP A 157 2.14 -34.13 18.26
C ASP A 157 2.65 -34.20 16.82
N PHE A 158 2.90 -33.05 16.18
CA PHE A 158 3.48 -33.01 14.84
C PHE A 158 4.88 -33.64 14.79
N VAL A 159 5.78 -33.25 15.71
CA VAL A 159 7.14 -33.81 15.79
C VAL A 159 7.10 -35.34 16.01
N ASN A 160 6.23 -35.81 16.90
CA ASN A 160 6.07 -37.24 17.18
C ASN A 160 5.45 -37.99 16.00
N ALA A 161 4.48 -37.40 15.31
CA ALA A 161 3.87 -37.98 14.12
C ALA A 161 4.91 -38.13 12.99
N LEU A 162 5.70 -37.09 12.72
CA LEU A 162 6.77 -37.17 11.72
C LEU A 162 7.87 -38.15 12.15
N HIS A 163 8.19 -38.27 13.44
CA HIS A 163 9.14 -39.25 13.96
C HIS A 163 8.70 -40.70 13.71
N LYS A 164 7.39 -40.99 13.75
CA LYS A 164 6.86 -42.34 13.45
C LYS A 164 7.14 -42.75 12.00
N VAL A 165 7.10 -41.79 11.07
CA VAL A 165 7.29 -42.01 9.64
C VAL A 165 8.79 -41.98 9.26
N HIS A 166 9.55 -41.00 9.77
CA HIS A 166 10.96 -40.79 9.45
C HIS A 166 11.86 -40.79 10.70
N ARG A 167 11.89 -41.93 11.40
CA ARG A 167 12.57 -42.12 12.70
C ARG A 167 14.01 -41.63 12.73
N HIS A 168 14.84 -42.02 11.76
CA HIS A 168 16.28 -41.70 11.75
C HIS A 168 16.54 -40.20 11.59
N THR A 169 15.85 -39.56 10.64
CA THR A 169 16.00 -38.13 10.35
C THR A 169 15.50 -37.26 11.50
N VAL A 170 14.26 -37.51 11.96
CA VAL A 170 13.65 -36.70 13.02
C VAL A 170 14.36 -36.88 14.35
N LYS A 171 14.86 -38.09 14.69
CA LYS A 171 15.65 -38.28 15.91
C LYS A 171 16.83 -37.31 16.01
N ARG A 172 17.49 -37.02 14.88
CA ARG A 172 18.65 -36.11 14.81
C ARG A 172 18.24 -34.64 14.66
N ALA A 173 17.18 -34.35 13.92
CA ALA A 173 16.79 -32.99 13.53
C ALA A 173 15.53 -32.44 14.23
N HIS A 174 14.97 -33.12 15.23
CA HIS A 174 13.69 -32.70 15.85
C HIS A 174 13.73 -31.32 16.51
N HIS A 175 14.87 -30.89 17.07
CA HIS A 175 14.99 -29.52 17.59
C HIS A 175 15.00 -28.49 16.45
N THR A 176 15.73 -28.77 15.36
CA THR A 176 15.69 -27.96 14.14
C THR A 176 14.28 -27.88 13.55
N LEU A 177 13.53 -29.00 13.56
CA LEU A 177 12.13 -29.03 13.12
C LEU A 177 11.24 -28.14 14.00
N ARG A 178 11.38 -28.22 15.33
CA ARG A 178 10.65 -27.33 16.25
C ARG A 178 10.95 -25.87 15.95
N ALA A 179 12.23 -25.54 15.79
CA ALA A 179 12.65 -24.18 15.51
C ALA A 179 12.12 -23.66 14.17
N LEU A 180 12.04 -24.50 13.13
CA LEU A 180 11.42 -24.14 11.85
C LEU A 180 9.91 -23.89 11.96
N VAL A 181 9.18 -24.67 12.78
CA VAL A 181 7.76 -24.45 13.02
C VAL A 181 7.53 -23.13 13.77
N LEU A 182 8.34 -22.85 14.80
CA LEU A 182 8.29 -21.57 15.51
C LEU A 182 8.63 -20.39 14.60
N LEU A 183 9.62 -20.55 13.72
CA LEU A 183 10.00 -19.56 12.71
C LEU A 183 8.86 -19.24 11.72
N GLY A 184 7.94 -20.19 11.50
CA GLY A 184 6.78 -20.04 10.61
C GLY A 184 5.47 -19.63 11.31
N ALA A 185 5.48 -19.44 12.64
CA ALA A 185 4.28 -19.09 13.40
C ALA A 185 3.82 -17.65 13.12
N GLY A 186 2.51 -17.35 13.28
CA GLY A 186 1.97 -15.99 13.12
C GLY A 186 2.33 -15.01 14.26
N ASP A 187 3.00 -15.49 15.31
CA ASP A 187 3.41 -14.72 16.49
C ASP A 187 4.91 -14.35 16.41
N LEU A 188 5.21 -13.05 16.49
CA LEU A 188 6.57 -12.50 16.42
C LEU A 188 7.49 -13.04 17.53
N GLU A 189 6.97 -13.25 18.75
CA GLU A 189 7.79 -13.78 19.84
C GLU A 189 8.18 -15.23 19.59
N LEU A 190 7.32 -16.02 18.95
CA LEU A 190 7.63 -17.40 18.58
C LEU A 190 8.63 -17.46 17.44
N GLN A 191 8.50 -16.58 16.45
CA GLN A 191 9.47 -16.48 15.35
C GLN A 191 10.88 -16.17 15.87
N ASP A 192 10.99 -15.22 16.81
CA ASP A 192 12.26 -14.86 17.45
C ASP A 192 12.90 -16.07 18.17
N ILE A 193 12.09 -16.95 18.78
CA ILE A 193 12.58 -18.17 19.45
C ILE A 193 13.11 -19.17 18.42
N GLY A 194 12.38 -19.40 17.34
CA GLY A 194 12.80 -20.29 16.26
C GLY A 194 14.11 -19.83 15.62
N GLU A 195 14.20 -18.54 15.30
CA GLU A 195 15.39 -17.95 14.69
C GLU A 195 16.61 -17.98 15.64
N ALA A 196 16.40 -17.66 16.92
CA ALA A 196 17.42 -17.74 17.97
C ALA A 196 18.10 -19.11 18.02
N PHE A 197 17.31 -20.20 17.98
CA PHE A 197 17.87 -21.55 17.97
C PHE A 197 18.66 -21.86 16.69
N LEU A 198 18.09 -21.53 15.52
CA LEU A 198 18.71 -21.83 14.22
C LEU A 198 20.01 -21.02 14.00
N THR A 199 20.10 -19.83 14.58
CA THR A 199 21.28 -18.96 14.48
C THR A 199 22.34 -19.20 15.56
N GLY A 200 22.03 -19.95 16.62
CA GLY A 200 22.97 -20.25 17.70
C GLY A 200 22.96 -19.26 18.87
N SER A 201 21.88 -18.51 19.08
CA SER A 201 21.80 -17.46 20.10
C SER A 201 20.47 -17.47 20.87
N GLY A 202 20.44 -17.98 22.12
CA GLY A 202 19.28 -17.84 23.03
C GLY A 202 19.07 -18.98 24.03
N GLU A 203 18.42 -18.68 25.16
CA GLU A 203 17.97 -19.64 26.18
C GLU A 203 16.44 -19.56 26.32
N ARG A 204 15.68 -20.65 26.08
CA ARG A 204 14.28 -20.81 26.55
C ARG A 204 13.84 -22.27 26.66
N GLU A 205 13.35 -22.66 27.85
CA GLU A 205 12.88 -24.02 28.16
C GLU A 205 11.43 -24.32 27.74
N ALA A 206 10.61 -23.29 27.50
CA ALA A 206 9.15 -23.44 27.36
C ALA A 206 8.66 -24.20 26.10
N TRP A 207 9.48 -24.27 25.04
CA TRP A 207 9.09 -24.90 23.75
C TRP A 207 9.84 -26.21 23.44
N GLY A 208 10.54 -26.76 24.43
CA GLY A 208 11.31 -28.00 24.28
C GLY A 208 12.52 -27.86 23.35
N LEU A 209 13.10 -26.66 23.29
CA LEU A 209 14.37 -26.37 22.61
C LEU A 209 15.49 -26.28 23.66
N PRO A 210 16.61 -27.00 23.48
CA PRO A 210 17.78 -26.83 24.34
C PRO A 210 18.53 -25.54 23.95
N ALA A 211 19.52 -25.16 24.76
CA ALA A 211 20.50 -24.17 24.34
C ALA A 211 21.14 -24.61 23.01
N PRO A 212 21.27 -23.73 22.02
CA PRO A 212 21.72 -24.14 20.69
C PRO A 212 23.22 -24.48 20.73
N VAL A 213 23.55 -25.73 20.36
CA VAL A 213 24.94 -26.25 20.32
C VAL A 213 25.39 -26.54 18.88
N LEU A 214 24.50 -26.41 17.89
CA LEU A 214 24.78 -26.79 16.50
C LEU A 214 25.75 -25.79 15.85
N THR A 215 26.80 -26.32 15.23
CA THR A 215 27.63 -25.53 14.31
C THR A 215 26.82 -25.11 13.07
N PRO A 216 27.22 -24.03 12.34
CA PRO A 216 26.51 -23.62 11.13
C PRO A 216 26.34 -24.75 10.10
N GLN A 217 27.37 -25.58 9.93
CA GLN A 217 27.34 -26.74 9.04
C GLN A 217 26.32 -27.80 9.50
N GLU A 218 26.25 -28.09 10.80
CA GLU A 218 25.28 -29.05 11.34
C GLU A 218 23.84 -28.53 11.25
N SER A 219 23.64 -27.22 11.43
CA SER A 219 22.34 -26.58 11.22
C SER A 219 21.88 -26.75 9.77
N VAL A 220 22.75 -26.43 8.79
CA VAL A 220 22.43 -26.59 7.36
C VAL A 220 22.15 -28.06 7.02
N ARG A 221 22.95 -28.98 7.55
CA ARG A 221 22.75 -30.43 7.40
C ARG A 221 21.36 -30.86 7.87
N ASP A 222 20.95 -30.40 9.05
CA ASP A 222 19.67 -30.83 9.64
C ASP A 222 18.48 -30.18 8.94
N ILE A 223 18.57 -28.90 8.55
CA ILE A 223 17.58 -28.22 7.70
C ILE A 223 17.43 -28.94 6.35
N SER A 224 18.55 -29.22 5.67
CA SER A 224 18.56 -29.92 4.38
C SER A 224 17.93 -31.31 4.46
N ARG A 225 18.20 -32.06 5.54
CA ARG A 225 17.59 -33.38 5.74
C ARG A 225 16.08 -33.33 5.94
N LEU A 226 15.56 -32.28 6.58
CA LEU A 226 14.12 -32.06 6.73
C LEU A 226 13.49 -31.68 5.37
N ILE A 227 14.12 -30.77 4.63
CA ILE A 227 13.68 -30.40 3.27
C ILE A 227 13.62 -31.62 2.34
N ALA A 228 14.63 -32.49 2.41
CA ALA A 228 14.69 -33.70 1.58
C ALA A 228 13.51 -34.67 1.78
N LEU A 229 12.84 -34.61 2.94
CA LEU A 229 11.61 -35.38 3.19
C LEU A 229 10.40 -34.81 2.41
N ALA A 230 10.38 -33.50 2.17
CA ALA A 230 9.33 -32.83 1.42
C ALA A 230 9.60 -32.84 -0.10
N GLY A 231 10.84 -32.53 -0.52
CA GLY A 231 11.14 -32.36 -1.94
C GLY A 231 12.63 -32.26 -2.26
N PRO A 232 13.00 -32.27 -3.54
CA PRO A 232 14.36 -31.92 -3.99
C PRO A 232 14.62 -30.42 -3.80
N SER A 233 15.90 -30.03 -3.75
CA SER A 233 16.26 -28.62 -3.66
C SER A 233 17.46 -28.20 -4.50
N ILE A 234 17.56 -26.91 -4.80
CA ILE A 234 18.74 -26.28 -5.39
C ILE A 234 19.36 -25.30 -4.39
N LEU A 235 20.68 -25.39 -4.20
CA LEU A 235 21.49 -24.38 -3.54
C LEU A 235 22.30 -23.63 -4.60
N ALA A 236 21.87 -22.43 -4.96
CA ALA A 236 22.55 -21.55 -5.90
C ALA A 236 23.53 -20.64 -5.16
N LEU A 237 24.79 -20.65 -5.59
CA LEU A 237 25.84 -19.73 -5.16
C LEU A 237 26.09 -18.71 -6.27
N ASP A 238 25.92 -17.43 -5.95
CA ASP A 238 26.21 -16.30 -6.83
C ASP A 238 27.30 -15.40 -6.19
N GLN A 239 27.91 -14.51 -6.97
CA GLN A 239 28.92 -13.52 -6.51
C GLN A 239 30.22 -14.10 -5.90
N ILE A 240 30.60 -15.32 -6.25
CA ILE A 240 31.93 -15.86 -5.87
C ILE A 240 33.06 -15.01 -6.48
N ASP A 241 32.79 -14.40 -7.64
CA ASP A 241 33.71 -13.57 -8.40
C ASP A 241 34.23 -12.36 -7.60
N THR A 242 33.33 -11.65 -6.91
CA THR A 242 33.66 -10.46 -6.11
C THR A 242 34.60 -10.82 -4.94
N LEU A 243 34.40 -11.97 -4.30
CA LEU A 243 35.32 -12.43 -3.25
C LEU A 243 36.72 -12.74 -3.80
N LEU A 244 36.79 -13.35 -4.99
CA LEU A 244 38.04 -13.70 -5.62
C LEU A 244 38.81 -12.46 -6.08
N ALA A 245 38.14 -11.48 -6.68
CA ALA A 245 38.73 -10.20 -7.06
C ALA A 245 39.36 -9.49 -5.83
N GLN A 246 38.62 -9.43 -4.72
CA GLN A 246 39.09 -8.80 -3.47
C GLN A 246 40.26 -9.54 -2.80
N SER A 247 40.36 -10.86 -2.98
CA SER A 247 41.48 -11.65 -2.45
C SER A 247 42.79 -11.43 -3.22
N THR A 248 42.69 -11.08 -4.52
CA THR A 248 43.85 -10.94 -5.42
C THR A 248 44.58 -9.60 -5.25
N GLU A 249 43.88 -8.53 -4.86
CA GLU A 249 44.51 -7.22 -4.56
C GLU A 249 45.26 -7.20 -3.21
N ARG A 250 44.87 -8.03 -2.23
CA ARG A 250 45.54 -8.11 -0.92
C ARG A 250 46.93 -8.74 -0.99
N THR A 251 47.22 -9.48 -2.06
CA THR A 251 48.52 -10.14 -2.28
C THR A 251 49.65 -9.18 -2.66
N ASP A 252 49.34 -7.98 -3.16
CA ASP A 252 50.37 -7.03 -3.61
C ASP A 252 51.01 -6.19 -2.48
N THR A 253 50.49 -6.26 -1.25
CA THR A 253 50.92 -5.38 -0.14
C THR A 253 51.54 -6.07 1.08
N ALA A 254 51.52 -7.41 1.20
CA ALA A 254 52.20 -8.12 2.29
C ALA A 254 52.66 -9.53 1.88
N GLY A 255 53.97 -9.80 2.02
CA GLY A 255 54.66 -11.00 1.55
C GLY A 255 54.35 -12.34 2.26
N THR A 256 53.08 -12.65 2.53
CA THR A 256 52.59 -13.98 2.93
C THR A 256 51.18 -14.16 2.39
N ASP A 257 51.01 -15.05 1.42
CA ASP A 257 49.87 -15.23 0.49
C ASP A 257 48.50 -15.49 1.19
N PRO A 258 47.68 -14.46 1.49
CA PRO A 258 46.40 -14.61 2.17
C PRO A 258 45.28 -15.06 1.22
N GLY A 259 45.34 -14.63 -0.06
CA GLY A 259 44.35 -15.00 -1.08
C GLY A 259 44.33 -16.49 -1.41
N ASN A 260 45.39 -17.22 -1.04
CA ASN A 260 45.49 -18.67 -1.22
C ASN A 260 44.59 -19.46 -0.25
N ARG A 261 44.46 -19.01 1.01
CA ARG A 261 43.63 -19.68 2.02
C ARG A 261 42.13 -19.48 1.80
N ASP A 262 41.74 -18.32 1.29
CA ASP A 262 40.34 -17.99 1.01
C ASP A 262 39.77 -18.85 -0.12
N LEU A 263 40.55 -19.04 -1.18
CA LEU A 263 40.23 -19.97 -2.29
C LEU A 263 40.12 -21.43 -1.81
N GLU A 264 41.03 -21.88 -0.95
CA GLU A 264 40.98 -23.23 -0.36
C GLU A 264 39.71 -23.44 0.50
N HIS A 265 39.32 -22.44 1.29
CA HIS A 265 38.10 -22.51 2.11
C HIS A 265 36.83 -22.57 1.25
N ILE A 266 36.74 -21.76 0.17
CA ILE A 266 35.62 -21.79 -0.77
C ILE A 266 35.56 -23.16 -1.48
N ALA A 267 36.68 -23.65 -1.99
CA ALA A 267 36.76 -24.96 -2.63
C ALA A 267 36.31 -26.08 -1.68
N HIS A 268 36.79 -26.06 -0.43
CA HIS A 268 36.37 -27.03 0.60
C HIS A 268 34.87 -26.93 0.94
N GLY A 269 34.33 -25.71 1.03
CA GLY A 269 32.90 -25.46 1.18
C GLY A 269 32.08 -26.10 0.06
N LEU A 270 32.45 -25.81 -1.20
CA LEU A 270 31.80 -26.38 -2.39
C LEU A 270 31.89 -27.92 -2.42
N MET A 271 33.05 -28.50 -2.05
CA MET A 271 33.22 -29.96 -1.94
C MET A 271 32.28 -30.59 -0.92
N SER A 272 32.08 -29.91 0.21
CA SER A 272 31.32 -30.42 1.35
C SER A 272 29.81 -30.24 1.21
N ILE A 273 29.30 -29.45 0.25
CA ILE A 273 27.86 -29.35 -0.07
C ILE A 273 27.26 -30.74 -0.29
N ARG A 274 27.83 -31.52 -1.21
CA ARG A 274 27.31 -32.85 -1.58
C ARG A 274 27.31 -33.85 -0.42
N GLN A 275 28.22 -33.70 0.54
CA GLN A 275 28.31 -34.58 1.71
C GLN A 275 27.41 -34.12 2.87
N THR A 276 27.17 -32.81 2.97
CA THR A 276 26.44 -32.19 4.08
C THR A 276 24.94 -32.13 3.78
N MET A 277 24.57 -31.80 2.55
CA MET A 277 23.18 -31.66 2.10
C MET A 277 22.68 -32.93 1.41
N ARG A 278 21.38 -33.20 1.53
CA ARG A 278 20.71 -34.38 0.97
C ARG A 278 19.68 -33.96 -0.08
N ARG A 279 19.62 -34.68 -1.20
CA ARG A 279 18.66 -34.42 -2.28
C ARG A 279 18.75 -32.96 -2.79
N THR A 280 19.97 -32.41 -2.79
CA THR A 280 20.24 -31.00 -3.14
C THR A 280 21.25 -30.91 -4.28
N VAL A 281 20.93 -30.13 -5.30
CA VAL A 281 21.87 -29.75 -6.37
C VAL A 281 22.59 -28.47 -5.98
N GLY A 282 23.93 -28.47 -5.98
CA GLY A 282 24.71 -27.23 -5.86
C GLY A 282 24.89 -26.59 -7.23
N VAL A 283 24.44 -25.36 -7.41
CA VAL A 283 24.61 -24.59 -8.66
C VAL A 283 25.54 -23.42 -8.38
N VAL A 284 26.64 -23.31 -9.11
CA VAL A 284 27.61 -22.21 -8.97
C VAL A 284 27.55 -21.32 -10.20
N ALA A 285 27.24 -20.05 -10.03
CA ALA A 285 27.29 -19.05 -11.08
C ALA A 285 28.54 -18.18 -10.90
N CYS A 286 29.44 -18.16 -11.89
CA CYS A 286 30.69 -17.41 -11.79
C CYS A 286 31.27 -17.00 -13.16
N LEU A 287 32.30 -16.16 -13.14
CA LEU A 287 33.15 -15.86 -14.28
C LEU A 287 33.98 -17.10 -14.66
N PRO A 288 34.38 -17.23 -15.94
CA PRO A 288 35.22 -18.34 -16.39
C PRO A 288 36.56 -18.41 -15.65
N ALA A 289 37.23 -17.27 -15.50
CA ALA A 289 38.52 -17.16 -14.81
C ALA A 289 38.43 -17.53 -13.32
N ALA A 290 37.31 -17.21 -12.66
CA ALA A 290 37.07 -17.59 -11.27
C ALA A 290 36.96 -19.12 -11.10
N TRP A 291 36.25 -19.78 -12.03
CA TRP A 291 36.15 -21.24 -12.00
C TRP A 291 37.49 -21.91 -12.31
N GLU A 292 38.24 -21.41 -13.28
CA GLU A 292 39.58 -21.90 -13.61
C GLU A 292 40.52 -21.79 -12.39
N ALA A 293 40.49 -20.65 -11.67
CA ALA A 293 41.26 -20.48 -10.43
C ALA A 293 40.86 -21.48 -9.33
N ILE A 294 39.57 -21.81 -9.20
CA ILE A 294 39.08 -22.84 -8.27
C ILE A 294 39.56 -24.23 -8.73
N GLN A 295 39.51 -24.52 -10.04
CA GLN A 295 39.90 -25.82 -10.61
C GLN A 295 41.39 -26.11 -10.50
N ASP A 296 42.23 -25.09 -10.65
CA ASP A 296 43.69 -25.22 -10.62
C ASP A 296 44.24 -25.36 -9.20
N ARG A 297 43.55 -24.79 -8.20
CA ARG A 297 44.01 -24.75 -6.80
C ARG A 297 43.34 -25.78 -5.91
N ALA A 298 42.13 -26.22 -6.25
CA ALA A 298 41.49 -27.30 -5.53
C ALA A 298 42.15 -28.66 -5.87
N THR A 299 42.22 -29.57 -4.89
CA THR A 299 42.58 -30.97 -5.17
C THR A 299 41.70 -31.53 -6.29
N ALA A 300 42.22 -32.44 -7.13
CA ALA A 300 41.57 -33.00 -8.33
C ALA A 300 40.10 -33.47 -8.14
N THR A 301 39.66 -33.65 -6.90
CA THR A 301 38.31 -34.09 -6.49
C THR A 301 37.18 -33.05 -6.64
N VAL A 302 37.46 -31.75 -6.82
CA VAL A 302 36.41 -30.73 -7.12
C VAL A 302 35.86 -30.91 -8.53
N GLN A 303 36.75 -31.16 -9.49
CA GLN A 303 36.40 -31.35 -10.90
C GLN A 303 35.47 -32.56 -11.10
N ASP A 304 35.64 -33.62 -10.30
CA ASP A 304 34.80 -34.82 -10.35
C ASP A 304 33.40 -34.65 -9.72
N ARG A 305 33.16 -33.55 -8.99
CA ARG A 305 31.91 -33.30 -8.24
C ARG A 305 30.99 -32.27 -8.88
N PHE A 306 31.47 -31.55 -9.89
CA PHE A 306 30.72 -30.52 -10.61
C PHE A 306 30.79 -30.75 -12.12
N ARG A 307 29.66 -30.59 -12.81
CA ARG A 307 29.59 -30.55 -14.28
C ARG A 307 29.57 -29.11 -14.74
N THR A 308 30.32 -28.81 -15.78
CA THR A 308 30.42 -27.46 -16.31
C THR A 308 29.52 -27.29 -17.52
N THR A 309 28.64 -26.28 -17.51
CA THR A 309 27.76 -26.01 -18.65
C THR A 309 28.54 -25.39 -19.82
N ALA A 310 27.87 -25.30 -20.97
CA ALA A 310 28.28 -24.40 -22.04
C ALA A 310 28.40 -22.96 -21.50
N LEU A 311 29.38 -22.22 -22.01
CA LEU A 311 29.61 -20.82 -21.65
C LEU A 311 28.38 -19.98 -22.05
N LEU A 312 27.88 -19.13 -21.15
CA LEU A 312 26.91 -18.11 -21.53
C LEU A 312 27.60 -17.12 -22.47
N GLN A 313 27.15 -17.07 -23.72
CA GLN A 313 27.65 -16.14 -24.73
C GLN A 313 26.78 -14.87 -24.75
N GLY A 314 27.16 -13.89 -25.59
CA GLY A 314 26.31 -12.74 -25.91
C GLY A 314 24.97 -13.16 -26.55
N LEU A 315 24.20 -12.19 -27.03
CA LEU A 315 22.88 -12.48 -27.60
C LEU A 315 22.99 -13.44 -28.79
N PRO A 316 22.30 -14.59 -28.77
CA PRO A 316 22.50 -15.63 -29.78
C PRO A 316 21.92 -15.24 -31.15
N THR A 317 20.86 -14.43 -31.20
CA THR A 317 20.28 -13.92 -32.45
C THR A 317 19.78 -12.47 -32.31
N PRO A 318 19.70 -11.71 -33.43
CA PRO A 318 19.07 -10.38 -33.49
C PRO A 318 17.66 -10.36 -32.90
N GLU A 319 16.86 -11.38 -33.20
CA GLU A 319 15.47 -11.51 -32.76
C GLU A 319 15.35 -11.64 -31.25
N ILE A 320 16.32 -12.29 -30.60
CA ILE A 320 16.34 -12.43 -29.14
C ILE A 320 16.69 -11.09 -28.49
N GLY A 321 17.67 -10.36 -29.04
CA GLY A 321 17.95 -8.98 -28.63
C GLY A 321 16.73 -8.07 -28.73
N ARG A 322 16.02 -8.14 -29.87
CA ARG A 322 14.77 -7.40 -30.08
C ARG A 322 13.70 -7.76 -29.06
N ALA A 323 13.42 -9.04 -28.89
CA ALA A 323 12.39 -9.51 -27.97
C ALA A 323 12.64 -9.12 -26.51
N ILE A 324 13.91 -9.01 -26.07
CA ILE A 324 14.27 -8.55 -24.72
C ILE A 324 13.80 -7.11 -24.47
N LEU A 325 13.99 -6.21 -25.45
CA LEU A 325 13.57 -4.81 -25.33
C LEU A 325 12.07 -4.65 -25.56
N GLU A 326 11.51 -5.29 -26.60
CA GLU A 326 10.09 -5.16 -26.94
C GLU A 326 9.17 -5.57 -25.77
N ARG A 327 9.49 -6.66 -25.06
CA ARG A 327 8.69 -7.08 -23.89
C ARG A 327 8.71 -6.05 -22.77
N ARG A 328 9.86 -5.44 -22.51
CA ARG A 328 10.04 -4.42 -21.44
C ARG A 328 9.36 -3.12 -21.81
N PHE A 329 9.51 -2.68 -23.06
CA PHE A 329 8.90 -1.46 -23.57
C PHE A 329 7.39 -1.59 -23.63
N THR A 330 6.87 -2.68 -24.21
CA THR A 330 5.43 -2.92 -24.29
C THR A 330 4.77 -2.98 -22.91
N ALA A 331 5.40 -3.65 -21.94
CA ALA A 331 4.88 -3.68 -20.57
C ALA A 331 4.84 -2.28 -19.93
N SER A 332 5.86 -1.45 -20.17
CA SER A 332 5.97 -0.09 -19.64
C SER A 332 5.01 0.89 -20.33
N TYR A 333 4.75 0.72 -21.63
CA TYR A 333 3.80 1.54 -22.37
C TYR A 333 2.35 1.18 -22.04
N ALA A 334 2.06 -0.11 -21.85
CA ALA A 334 0.72 -0.57 -21.48
C ALA A 334 0.27 -0.03 -20.11
N SER A 335 1.19 0.13 -19.14
CA SER A 335 0.85 0.63 -17.80
C SER A 335 0.38 2.09 -17.78
N ILE A 336 0.76 2.88 -18.79
CA ILE A 336 0.36 4.28 -18.97
C ILE A 336 -0.66 4.47 -20.09
N GLY A 337 -1.14 3.39 -20.71
CA GLY A 337 -2.11 3.45 -21.81
C GLY A 337 -1.55 4.05 -23.12
N PHE A 338 -0.23 4.02 -23.32
CA PHE A 338 0.41 4.53 -24.53
C PHE A 338 0.52 3.44 -25.59
N THR A 339 0.13 3.75 -26.83
CA THR A 339 0.28 2.85 -27.98
C THR A 339 1.49 3.27 -28.80
N ALA A 340 2.61 2.55 -28.66
CA ALA A 340 3.82 2.83 -29.40
C ALA A 340 3.67 2.53 -30.91
N PRO A 341 4.33 3.28 -31.81
CA PRO A 341 4.31 3.04 -33.26
C PRO A 341 4.80 1.63 -33.64
N TYR A 342 5.76 1.11 -32.88
CA TYR A 342 6.24 -0.28 -32.94
C TYR A 342 6.78 -0.70 -31.56
N PRO A 343 6.85 -2.01 -31.26
CA PRO A 343 7.10 -2.48 -29.89
C PRO A 343 8.46 -2.10 -29.29
N SER A 344 9.48 -1.84 -30.12
CA SER A 344 10.82 -1.42 -29.70
C SER A 344 11.04 0.09 -29.72
N TRP A 345 10.00 0.91 -29.98
CA TRP A 345 10.11 2.37 -30.07
C TRP A 345 10.77 2.97 -28.79
N PRO A 346 11.78 3.85 -28.91
CA PRO A 346 12.24 4.57 -30.11
C PRO A 346 13.39 3.89 -30.92
N ILE A 347 13.64 2.60 -30.73
CA ILE A 347 14.73 1.87 -31.40
C ILE A 347 14.18 1.08 -32.59
N LEU A 348 14.63 1.39 -33.81
CA LEU A 348 14.13 0.74 -35.01
C LEU A 348 14.43 -0.76 -35.02
N PRO A 349 13.53 -1.61 -35.55
CA PRO A 349 13.77 -3.04 -35.65
C PRO A 349 15.07 -3.41 -36.38
N SER A 350 15.52 -2.59 -37.34
CA SER A 350 16.79 -2.79 -38.07
C SER A 350 18.04 -2.64 -37.19
N ALA A 351 17.98 -1.87 -36.10
CA ALA A 351 19.13 -1.69 -35.22
C ALA A 351 19.57 -3.00 -34.55
N PHE A 352 18.64 -3.96 -34.41
CA PHE A 352 18.89 -5.24 -33.75
C PHE A 352 19.72 -6.23 -34.58
N ASP A 353 19.97 -5.95 -35.87
CA ASP A 353 20.87 -6.76 -36.70
C ASP A 353 22.27 -6.88 -36.07
N GLU A 354 22.66 -5.88 -35.27
CA GLU A 354 23.94 -5.81 -34.55
C GLU A 354 23.88 -6.33 -33.10
N ALA A 355 22.71 -6.78 -32.64
CA ALA A 355 22.51 -7.16 -31.23
C ALA A 355 23.38 -8.35 -30.79
N THR A 356 23.79 -9.21 -31.71
CA THR A 356 24.66 -10.37 -31.43
C THR A 356 26.06 -9.99 -30.90
N GLN A 357 26.48 -8.74 -31.12
CA GLN A 357 27.74 -8.19 -30.60
C GLN A 357 27.64 -7.75 -29.13
N TYR A 358 26.42 -7.72 -28.56
CA TYR A 358 26.14 -7.22 -27.23
C TYR A 358 25.76 -8.36 -26.28
N THR A 359 26.14 -8.22 -25.01
CA THR A 359 25.49 -8.96 -23.91
C THR A 359 24.11 -8.35 -23.63
N PRO A 360 23.17 -9.10 -23.02
CA PRO A 360 21.87 -8.55 -22.61
C PRO A 360 21.99 -7.25 -21.79
N ARG A 361 22.97 -7.19 -20.87
CA ARG A 361 23.25 -5.98 -20.07
C ARG A 361 23.72 -4.81 -20.93
N GLN A 362 24.63 -5.03 -21.88
CA GLN A 362 25.12 -3.96 -22.74
C GLN A 362 24.02 -3.45 -23.69
N LEU A 363 23.16 -4.34 -24.20
CA LEU A 363 22.01 -3.95 -25.01
C LEU A 363 21.03 -3.06 -24.22
N LEU A 364 20.69 -3.46 -22.99
CA LEU A 364 19.82 -2.66 -22.11
C LEU A 364 20.45 -1.29 -21.77
N LYS A 365 21.75 -1.25 -21.47
CA LYS A 365 22.47 0.02 -21.26
C LYS A 365 22.39 0.91 -22.49
N ARG A 366 22.67 0.36 -23.68
CA ARG A 366 22.66 1.12 -24.95
C ARG A 366 21.28 1.70 -25.26
N ALA A 367 20.23 0.94 -24.98
CA ALA A 367 18.85 1.36 -25.13
C ALA A 367 18.46 2.47 -24.13
N ASP A 368 18.83 2.33 -22.86
CA ASP A 368 18.58 3.36 -21.84
C ASP A 368 19.31 4.66 -22.17
N THR A 369 20.61 4.60 -22.51
CA THR A 369 21.38 5.77 -22.94
C THR A 369 20.72 6.52 -24.09
N HIS A 370 20.13 5.79 -25.04
CA HIS A 370 19.42 6.40 -26.15
C HIS A 370 18.10 7.06 -25.73
N VAL A 371 17.30 6.40 -24.88
CA VAL A 371 16.06 6.96 -24.33
C VAL A 371 16.33 8.22 -23.51
N ARG A 372 17.38 8.20 -22.66
CA ARG A 372 17.81 9.37 -21.89
C ARG A 372 18.23 10.53 -22.78
N ARG A 373 18.97 10.28 -23.86
CA ARG A 373 19.33 11.31 -24.85
C ARG A 373 18.10 11.96 -25.48
N CYS A 374 17.08 11.17 -25.84
CA CYS A 374 15.83 11.72 -26.39
C CYS A 374 15.12 12.64 -25.38
N LEU A 375 15.10 12.24 -24.10
CA LEU A 375 14.52 13.04 -23.01
C LEU A 375 15.31 14.33 -22.73
N GLU A 376 16.64 14.26 -22.74
CA GLU A 376 17.54 15.40 -22.52
C GLU A 376 17.45 16.44 -23.63
N ARG A 377 17.39 16.00 -24.90
CA ARG A 377 17.30 16.89 -26.07
C ARG A 377 15.88 17.38 -26.35
N ASP A 378 14.89 16.82 -25.66
CA ASP A 378 13.46 17.02 -25.95
C ASP A 378 13.08 16.73 -27.43
N THR A 379 13.80 15.81 -28.07
CA THR A 379 13.59 15.37 -29.46
C THR A 379 13.54 13.84 -29.53
N ILE A 380 12.68 13.31 -30.40
CA ILE A 380 12.61 11.86 -30.67
C ILE A 380 13.53 11.60 -31.87
N GLU A 381 14.70 11.04 -31.61
CA GLU A 381 15.58 10.52 -32.65
C GLU A 381 15.42 8.99 -32.67
N GLU A 382 15.06 8.40 -33.81
CA GLU A 382 14.94 6.93 -33.88
C GLU A 382 16.30 6.28 -34.08
N LEU A 383 16.66 5.31 -33.22
CA LEU A 383 17.94 4.62 -33.33
C LEU A 383 17.91 3.54 -34.42
N SER A 384 18.69 3.73 -35.49
CA SER A 384 18.78 2.80 -36.62
C SER A 384 19.94 1.80 -36.54
N GLN A 385 20.98 2.08 -35.73
CA GLN A 385 22.17 1.24 -35.53
C GLN A 385 22.59 1.23 -34.05
N LEU A 386 23.02 0.07 -33.54
CA LEU A 386 23.49 -0.06 -32.14
C LEU A 386 24.97 0.36 -32.03
N THR A 387 25.77 0.06 -33.06
CA THR A 387 27.17 0.44 -33.23
C THR A 387 27.28 1.83 -33.83
N GLY A 388 27.96 2.72 -33.11
CA GLY A 388 28.22 4.08 -33.53
C GLY A 388 28.94 4.81 -32.42
N GLU A 389 30.20 5.17 -32.65
CA GLU A 389 30.88 6.18 -31.84
C GLU A 389 30.04 7.46 -31.89
N VAL A 390 29.67 7.95 -30.71
CA VAL A 390 29.05 9.25 -30.59
C VAL A 390 30.19 10.25 -30.78
N ALA A 391 30.32 10.78 -32.00
CA ALA A 391 31.19 11.92 -32.24
C ALA A 391 30.74 13.06 -31.32
N ASP A 392 31.60 13.42 -30.37
CA ASP A 392 31.55 14.66 -29.61
C ASP A 392 31.60 15.82 -30.60
N THR A 393 30.42 16.21 -31.06
CA THR A 393 30.19 17.57 -31.55
C THR A 393 29.59 18.31 -30.37
N HIS A 394 30.48 18.87 -29.55
CA HIS A 394 30.17 20.07 -28.78
C HIS A 394 29.74 21.16 -29.78
N ASP A 395 28.48 21.14 -30.17
CA ASP A 395 27.84 22.30 -30.75
C ASP A 395 27.16 23.04 -29.61
N THR A 396 27.88 24.05 -29.12
CA THR A 396 27.38 25.11 -28.24
C THR A 396 26.30 25.89 -28.98
N ALA A 397 25.12 25.29 -29.13
CA ALA A 397 23.91 26.01 -29.51
C ALA A 397 23.22 26.46 -28.22
N THR A 398 23.52 27.70 -27.83
CA THR A 398 22.73 28.51 -26.91
C THR A 398 21.32 28.69 -27.49
N GLY A 399 20.47 27.68 -27.34
CA GLY A 399 19.04 27.74 -27.59
C GLY A 399 18.33 27.99 -26.28
N GLY A 400 18.02 29.25 -25.99
CA GLY A 400 17.24 29.64 -24.83
C GLY A 400 15.83 29.04 -24.89
N ALA A 401 15.63 27.87 -24.30
CA ALA A 401 14.37 27.57 -23.65
C ALA A 401 14.34 28.36 -22.34
N ALA A 402 13.30 29.15 -22.14
CA ALA A 402 13.11 29.93 -20.92
C ALA A 402 13.30 29.04 -19.69
N PRO A 403 13.99 29.51 -18.63
CA PRO A 403 14.22 28.71 -17.43
C PRO A 403 12.86 28.27 -16.87
N GLY A 404 12.62 26.95 -16.90
CA GLY A 404 11.48 26.36 -16.22
C GLY A 404 11.47 26.83 -14.77
N ASP A 405 10.32 27.33 -14.33
CA ASP A 405 10.14 27.90 -13.00
C ASP A 405 10.37 26.81 -11.94
N THR A 406 11.62 26.66 -11.47
CA THR A 406 11.97 25.77 -10.36
C THR A 406 11.32 26.20 -9.05
N GLY A 407 10.69 27.39 -9.00
CA GLY A 407 10.01 27.94 -7.84
C GLY A 407 8.90 27.03 -7.32
N GLU A 408 8.19 26.29 -8.19
CA GLU A 408 7.17 25.34 -7.75
C GLU A 408 7.76 24.13 -7.03
N LEU A 409 8.87 23.57 -7.53
CA LEU A 409 9.57 22.46 -6.85
C LEU A 409 10.25 22.92 -5.55
N ASP A 410 10.80 24.13 -5.54
CA ASP A 410 11.34 24.75 -4.32
C ASP A 410 10.24 24.97 -3.26
N ARG A 411 9.07 25.42 -3.68
CA ARG A 411 7.89 25.62 -2.81
C ARG A 411 7.39 24.28 -2.25
N ARG A 412 7.24 23.26 -3.10
CA ARG A 412 6.81 21.90 -2.70
C ARG A 412 7.81 21.24 -1.76
N PHE A 413 9.12 21.33 -2.07
CA PHE A 413 10.16 20.82 -1.18
C PHE A 413 10.10 21.49 0.20
N GLY A 414 9.96 22.82 0.24
CA GLY A 414 9.78 23.55 1.49
C GLY A 414 8.49 23.18 2.24
N GLU A 415 7.40 22.92 1.53
CA GLU A 415 6.12 22.47 2.09
C GLU A 415 6.23 21.07 2.69
N TYR A 416 6.81 20.11 1.98
CA TYR A 416 7.04 18.76 2.48
C TYR A 416 8.00 18.72 3.67
N ARG A 417 9.09 19.52 3.67
CA ARG A 417 9.99 19.63 4.84
C ARG A 417 9.29 20.17 6.08
N ARG A 418 8.36 21.13 5.92
CA ARG A 418 7.56 21.67 7.03
C ARG A 418 6.58 20.64 7.58
N ARG A 419 5.96 19.83 6.71
CA ARG A 419 4.98 18.79 7.06
C ARG A 419 5.60 17.49 7.58
N ALA A 420 6.89 17.26 7.34
CA ALA A 420 7.57 16.01 7.70
C ALA A 420 7.48 15.70 9.20
N VAL A 421 6.97 14.50 9.53
CA VAL A 421 6.91 13.96 10.89
C VAL A 421 8.14 13.11 11.14
N THR A 422 9.06 13.61 11.96
CA THR A 422 10.37 12.96 12.19
C THR A 422 10.34 11.84 13.21
N VAL A 423 9.31 11.79 14.07
CA VAL A 423 9.25 10.89 15.23
C VAL A 423 9.09 9.41 14.81
N ALA A 424 8.34 9.12 13.75
CA ALA A 424 8.10 7.74 13.31
C ALA A 424 9.37 7.01 12.85
N ALA A 425 10.29 7.74 12.20
CA ALA A 425 11.58 7.21 11.78
C ALA A 425 12.55 6.96 12.96
N LEU A 426 12.31 7.64 14.09
CA LEU A 426 13.13 7.59 15.30
C LEU A 426 12.51 6.74 16.41
N ASP A 427 11.38 6.08 16.13
CA ASP A 427 10.66 5.23 17.09
C ASP A 427 10.99 3.73 16.89
N PRO A 428 11.15 2.93 17.97
CA PRO A 428 11.48 1.50 17.88
C PRO A 428 10.52 0.66 17.04
N ASP A 429 9.23 1.02 17.00
CA ASP A 429 8.18 0.27 16.33
C ASP A 429 7.99 0.74 14.87
N GLY A 430 8.53 1.92 14.52
CA GLY A 430 8.45 2.53 13.19
C GLY A 430 9.73 2.41 12.35
N GLU A 431 10.88 2.12 12.96
CA GLU A 431 12.20 2.14 12.30
C GLU A 431 12.27 1.20 11.08
N ASP A 432 11.75 -0.02 11.19
CA ASP A 432 11.84 -1.05 10.14
C ASP A 432 10.84 -0.78 9.00
N THR A 433 9.81 0.04 9.23
CA THR A 433 8.78 0.36 8.21
C THR A 433 9.07 1.68 7.49
N THR A 434 9.53 2.70 8.24
CA THR A 434 9.64 4.07 7.72
C THR A 434 11.05 4.36 7.19
N MET A 435 12.09 3.87 7.88
CA MET A 435 13.47 4.20 7.54
C MET A 435 13.91 3.69 6.16
N PRO A 436 13.48 2.50 5.67
CA PRO A 436 13.90 2.06 4.35
C PRO A 436 13.48 2.98 3.21
N GLY A 437 12.23 3.46 3.21
CA GLY A 437 11.75 4.42 2.21
C GLY A 437 12.49 5.76 2.26
N LEU A 438 12.81 6.24 3.46
CA LEU A 438 13.57 7.48 3.65
C LEU A 438 15.02 7.36 3.18
N LEU A 439 15.69 6.26 3.51
CA LEU A 439 17.06 6.02 3.07
C LEU A 439 17.14 5.80 1.56
N SER A 440 16.19 5.05 0.97
CA SER A 440 16.13 4.88 -0.49
C SER A 440 16.01 6.24 -1.17
N ALA A 441 15.03 7.07 -0.76
CA ALA A 441 14.83 8.39 -1.34
C ALA A 441 16.07 9.30 -1.19
N ALA A 442 16.76 9.25 -0.05
CA ALA A 442 17.98 10.01 0.18
C ALA A 442 19.13 9.57 -0.74
N LEU A 443 19.32 8.26 -0.91
CA LEU A 443 20.37 7.69 -1.76
C LEU A 443 20.06 7.91 -3.25
N ASP A 444 18.81 7.71 -3.67
CA ASP A 444 18.33 7.95 -5.04
C ASP A 444 18.49 9.43 -5.44
N ALA A 445 18.10 10.35 -4.54
CA ALA A 445 18.31 11.77 -4.73
C ALA A 445 19.81 12.11 -4.84
N TRP A 446 20.64 11.60 -3.92
CA TRP A 446 22.07 11.86 -3.95
C TRP A 446 22.76 11.35 -5.22
N ILE A 447 22.39 10.17 -5.73
CA ILE A 447 22.90 9.64 -7.00
C ILE A 447 22.48 10.53 -8.17
N THR A 448 21.21 10.97 -8.18
CA THR A 448 20.69 11.87 -9.23
C THR A 448 21.41 13.22 -9.22
N GLU A 449 21.74 13.73 -8.03
CA GLU A 449 22.48 14.98 -7.83
C GLU A 449 23.91 14.94 -8.40
N LEU A 450 24.52 13.76 -8.51
CA LEU A 450 25.86 13.57 -9.08
C LEU A 450 25.91 13.61 -10.62
N GLY A 451 24.77 13.54 -11.31
CA GLY A 451 24.73 13.49 -12.78
C GLY A 451 25.48 12.27 -13.34
N GLU A 452 26.39 12.49 -14.30
CA GLU A 452 27.14 11.39 -14.95
C GLU A 452 28.03 10.60 -13.99
N ALA A 453 28.57 11.23 -12.94
CA ALA A 453 29.35 10.54 -11.92
C ALA A 453 28.50 9.57 -11.07
N GLY A 454 27.18 9.77 -11.05
CA GLY A 454 26.22 8.88 -10.38
C GLY A 454 26.10 7.50 -11.01
N GLN A 455 26.54 7.30 -12.27
CA GLN A 455 26.45 6.00 -12.96
C GLN A 455 27.27 4.89 -12.31
N ALA A 456 28.29 5.24 -11.52
CA ALA A 456 29.08 4.30 -10.76
C ALA A 456 28.39 3.82 -9.47
N PHE A 457 27.31 4.48 -9.05
CA PHE A 457 26.62 4.24 -7.78
C PHE A 457 25.22 3.65 -7.98
N ARG A 458 24.79 2.79 -7.05
CA ARG A 458 23.42 2.25 -7.02
C ARG A 458 22.96 1.95 -5.59
N PRO A 459 21.71 2.26 -5.21
CA PRO A 459 21.15 1.76 -3.97
C PRO A 459 20.63 0.32 -4.13
N ASP A 460 20.60 -0.42 -3.04
CA ASP A 460 19.87 -1.70 -2.98
C ASP A 460 18.36 -1.44 -3.00
N PRO A 461 17.55 -2.38 -3.53
CA PRO A 461 16.10 -2.28 -3.46
C PRO A 461 15.60 -2.25 -2.02
N LEU A 462 14.35 -1.80 -1.84
CA LEU A 462 13.73 -1.78 -0.52
C LEU A 462 13.71 -3.18 0.09
N PRO A 463 14.08 -3.33 1.37
CA PRO A 463 14.12 -4.62 2.05
C PRO A 463 12.71 -5.23 2.16
N GLY A 464 12.63 -6.56 2.11
CA GLY A 464 11.38 -7.31 2.31
C GLY A 464 10.87 -7.30 3.75
N GLN A 465 9.91 -8.17 4.08
CA GLN A 465 9.26 -8.22 5.41
C GLN A 465 10.24 -8.42 6.59
N ARG A 466 11.42 -9.01 6.36
CA ARG A 466 12.49 -9.13 7.35
C ARG A 466 13.59 -8.13 7.07
N VAL A 467 13.51 -7.01 7.76
CA VAL A 467 14.44 -5.90 7.56
C VAL A 467 15.71 -6.13 8.38
N VAL A 468 16.82 -6.47 7.71
CA VAL A 468 18.16 -6.63 8.31
C VAL A 468 19.01 -5.37 8.15
N LEU A 469 18.91 -4.72 7.00
CA LEU A 469 19.49 -3.40 6.71
C LEU A 469 18.37 -2.49 6.20
N HIS A 470 18.44 -1.20 6.51
CA HIS A 470 17.45 -0.22 6.05
C HIS A 470 17.83 0.37 4.68
N GLY A 471 19.10 0.33 4.33
CA GLY A 471 19.57 0.70 3.00
C GLY A 471 21.04 0.31 2.80
N ARG A 472 21.44 0.15 1.54
CA ARG A 472 22.83 -0.05 1.15
C ARG A 472 23.10 0.73 -0.14
N LEU A 473 24.23 1.42 -0.19
CA LEU A 473 24.77 2.06 -1.40
C LEU A 473 25.95 1.23 -1.90
N ARG A 474 26.01 0.93 -3.20
CA ARG A 474 27.13 0.26 -3.87
C ARG A 474 27.78 1.17 -4.89
N GLN A 475 29.10 1.16 -4.95
CA GLN A 475 29.91 1.80 -5.98
C GLN A 475 30.66 0.72 -6.76
N THR A 476 30.48 0.66 -8.07
CA THR A 476 31.30 -0.19 -8.94
C THR A 476 32.65 0.49 -9.18
N LEU A 477 33.74 -0.19 -8.84
CA LEU A 477 35.11 0.31 -9.02
C LEU A 477 35.73 -0.20 -10.31
N ASP A 478 35.48 -1.46 -10.64
CA ASP A 478 35.85 -2.07 -11.91
C ASP A 478 34.77 -3.04 -12.38
N ALA A 479 34.19 -2.75 -13.55
CA ALA A 479 33.13 -3.56 -14.14
C ALA A 479 33.63 -4.87 -14.78
N ALA A 480 34.93 -5.02 -15.04
CA ALA A 480 35.51 -6.24 -15.62
C ALA A 480 35.74 -7.32 -14.56
N THR A 481 36.14 -6.92 -13.36
CA THR A 481 36.38 -7.79 -12.20
C THR A 481 35.20 -7.89 -11.24
N ASP A 482 34.17 -7.05 -11.42
CA ASP A 482 33.00 -6.93 -10.53
C ASP A 482 33.41 -6.49 -9.10
N ASP A 483 34.46 -5.66 -8.98
CA ASP A 483 34.90 -5.06 -7.71
C ASP A 483 33.98 -3.90 -7.30
N GLU A 484 33.52 -3.95 -6.05
CA GLU A 484 32.55 -3.02 -5.50
C GLU A 484 32.91 -2.54 -4.10
N ARG A 485 32.50 -1.30 -3.79
CA ARG A 485 32.51 -0.73 -2.44
C ARG A 485 31.10 -0.47 -1.94
N HIS A 486 30.79 -0.86 -0.71
CA HIS A 486 29.45 -0.83 -0.11
C HIS A 486 29.40 0.02 1.16
N TRP A 487 28.31 0.78 1.33
CA TRP A 487 27.94 1.48 2.56
C TRP A 487 26.56 0.98 3.00
N ALA A 488 26.50 0.26 4.13
CA ALA A 488 25.28 -0.28 4.69
C ALA A 488 24.80 0.57 5.87
N PHE A 489 23.48 0.75 5.98
CA PHE A 489 22.84 1.59 6.98
C PHE A 489 21.77 0.81 7.75
N ARG A 490 21.81 0.90 9.08
CA ARG A 490 20.76 0.36 9.96
C ARG A 490 20.43 1.38 11.04
N ALA A 491 19.17 1.83 11.08
CA ALA A 491 18.68 2.60 12.21
C ALA A 491 18.32 1.65 13.36
N ILE A 492 18.67 2.04 14.60
CA ILE A 492 18.33 1.28 15.81
C ILE A 492 17.83 2.28 16.85
N SER A 493 16.52 2.32 17.05
CA SER A 493 15.80 3.20 17.97
C SER A 493 15.41 2.47 19.27
N SER A 494 15.36 1.13 19.27
CA SER A 494 14.99 0.33 20.45
C SER A 494 15.81 0.65 21.71
N GLY A 495 15.12 0.66 22.86
CA GLY A 495 15.73 0.75 24.19
C GLY A 495 15.96 -0.62 24.86
N ASN A 496 15.51 -1.71 24.26
CA ASN A 496 15.68 -3.06 24.81
C ASN A 496 17.07 -3.62 24.48
N ALA A 497 17.83 -4.01 25.51
CA ALA A 497 19.20 -4.49 25.36
C ALA A 497 19.31 -5.74 24.46
N VAL A 498 18.37 -6.69 24.54
CA VAL A 498 18.39 -7.92 23.73
C VAL A 498 18.09 -7.60 22.26
N ALA A 499 17.06 -6.77 22.03
CA ALA A 499 16.68 -6.35 20.67
C ALA A 499 17.82 -5.57 19.99
N VAL A 500 18.45 -4.63 20.71
CA VAL A 500 19.61 -3.88 20.23
C VAL A 500 20.77 -4.81 19.87
N GLN A 501 21.15 -5.74 20.76
CA GLN A 501 22.24 -6.68 20.52
C GLN A 501 21.97 -7.57 19.30
N ASN A 502 20.73 -8.01 19.11
CA ASN A 502 20.36 -8.82 17.94
C ASN A 502 20.38 -8.00 16.65
N ARG A 503 19.84 -6.77 16.65
CA ARG A 503 19.84 -5.90 15.46
C ARG A 503 21.25 -5.52 15.01
N ILE A 504 22.15 -5.20 15.95
CA ILE A 504 23.57 -4.93 15.64
C ILE A 504 24.23 -6.16 15.00
N ARG A 505 24.08 -7.33 15.63
CA ARG A 505 24.68 -8.58 15.14
C ARG A 505 24.18 -8.92 13.73
N LYS A 506 22.87 -8.87 13.49
CA LYS A 506 22.27 -9.14 12.18
C LYS A 506 22.77 -8.16 11.11
N ALA A 507 22.80 -6.86 11.42
CA ALA A 507 23.30 -5.85 10.48
C ALA A 507 24.79 -6.05 10.16
N TRP A 508 25.59 -6.40 11.16
CA TRP A 508 27.02 -6.68 10.99
C TRP A 508 27.24 -7.90 10.09
N GLU A 509 26.60 -9.03 10.40
CA GLU A 509 26.68 -10.25 9.60
C GLU A 509 26.26 -10.00 8.14
N ALA A 510 25.11 -9.35 7.93
CA ALA A 510 24.60 -9.06 6.59
C ALA A 510 25.48 -8.09 5.78
N THR A 511 26.28 -7.25 6.43
CA THR A 511 27.18 -6.32 5.74
C THR A 511 28.43 -7.03 5.22
N GLY A 512 28.84 -8.16 5.79
CA GLY A 512 30.11 -8.80 5.45
C GLY A 512 31.29 -7.84 5.67
N PHE A 513 31.32 -7.24 6.86
CA PHE A 513 32.09 -6.05 7.18
C PHE A 513 33.57 -6.14 6.78
N ASN A 514 34.03 -5.15 6.00
CA ASN A 514 35.42 -4.97 5.57
C ASN A 514 35.73 -3.46 5.53
N PRO A 515 36.63 -2.91 6.37
CA PRO A 515 36.84 -1.46 6.50
C PRO A 515 37.10 -0.71 5.17
N ASP A 516 37.74 -1.38 4.20
CA ASP A 516 38.17 -0.79 2.93
C ASP A 516 37.10 -0.87 1.83
N ARG A 517 36.26 -1.90 1.89
CA ARG A 517 35.29 -2.25 0.83
C ARG A 517 33.83 -2.30 1.30
N ARG A 518 33.51 -2.68 2.54
CA ARG A 518 32.14 -2.87 3.04
C ARG A 518 31.96 -2.29 4.44
N ARG A 519 31.40 -1.09 4.52
CA ARG A 519 31.25 -0.33 5.78
C ARG A 519 29.82 -0.41 6.31
N LEU A 520 29.67 -0.49 7.64
CA LEU A 520 28.38 -0.44 8.33
C LEU A 520 28.26 0.82 9.19
N PHE A 521 27.14 1.51 9.04
CA PHE A 521 26.77 2.69 9.82
C PHE A 521 25.48 2.43 10.59
N LEU A 522 25.54 2.61 11.91
CA LEU A 522 24.37 2.55 12.79
C LEU A 522 23.81 3.95 12.99
N LEU A 523 22.55 4.16 12.63
CA LEU A 523 21.88 5.45 12.78
C LEU A 523 21.13 5.48 14.12
N ARG A 524 21.56 6.33 15.06
CA ARG A 524 20.96 6.38 16.41
C ARG A 524 21.18 7.73 17.10
N ASN A 525 20.12 8.23 17.76
CA ASN A 525 20.12 9.50 18.51
C ASN A 525 20.09 9.35 20.04
N THR A 526 19.74 8.17 20.55
CA THR A 526 19.57 7.92 21.99
C THR A 526 20.74 7.12 22.56
N ALA A 527 21.01 7.28 23.86
CA ALA A 527 22.03 6.47 24.55
C ALA A 527 21.75 4.95 24.45
N TRP A 528 22.80 4.14 24.43
CA TRP A 528 22.68 2.69 24.43
C TRP A 528 22.12 2.15 25.76
N PRO A 529 21.38 1.02 25.75
CA PRO A 529 20.90 0.39 26.98
C PRO A 529 22.05 0.03 27.94
N LYS A 530 21.86 0.28 29.23
CA LYS A 530 22.85 0.00 30.27
C LYS A 530 23.05 -1.51 30.43
N GLY A 531 24.23 -2.03 30.11
CA GLY A 531 24.59 -3.43 30.31
C GLY A 531 26.00 -3.74 29.77
N ALA A 532 26.77 -4.55 30.51
CA ALA A 532 28.16 -4.87 30.16
C ALA A 532 28.31 -5.52 28.76
N LYS A 533 27.37 -6.40 28.40
CA LYS A 533 27.35 -7.08 27.09
C LYS A 533 27.07 -6.14 25.92
N THR A 534 26.15 -5.18 26.09
CA THR A 534 25.86 -4.17 25.05
C THR A 534 27.05 -3.23 24.87
N ALA A 535 27.67 -2.79 25.96
CA ALA A 535 28.85 -1.92 25.90
C ALA A 535 30.04 -2.59 25.20
N LEU A 536 30.30 -3.88 25.51
CA LEU A 536 31.34 -4.66 24.86
C LEU A 536 31.08 -4.84 23.37
N MET A 537 29.84 -5.16 22.97
CA MET A 537 29.46 -5.29 21.56
C MET A 537 29.62 -3.99 20.76
N ILE A 538 29.29 -2.83 21.35
CA ILE A 538 29.51 -1.52 20.70
C ILE A 538 31.00 -1.22 20.56
N ALA A 539 31.80 -1.50 21.59
CA ALA A 539 33.25 -1.33 21.53
C ALA A 539 33.89 -2.23 20.47
N GLU A 540 33.45 -3.49 20.34
CA GLU A 540 33.88 -4.40 19.27
C GLU A 540 33.47 -3.89 17.88
N PHE A 541 32.25 -3.38 17.74
CA PHE A 541 31.75 -2.79 16.49
C PHE A 541 32.57 -1.58 16.03
N GLU A 542 32.87 -0.66 16.95
CA GLU A 542 33.69 0.52 16.65
C GLU A 542 35.16 0.14 16.38
N ALA A 543 35.72 -0.81 17.13
CA ALA A 543 37.08 -1.32 16.91
C ALA A 543 37.25 -2.03 15.56
N ALA A 544 36.19 -2.68 15.07
CA ALA A 544 36.17 -3.24 13.72
C ALA A 544 36.14 -2.16 12.63
N GLY A 545 35.80 -0.90 12.95
CA GLY A 545 35.71 0.22 12.00
C GLY A 545 34.27 0.64 11.69
N GLY A 546 33.27 0.07 12.38
CA GLY A 546 31.89 0.50 12.31
C GLY A 546 31.71 1.88 12.95
N ARG A 547 30.73 2.66 12.47
CA ARG A 547 30.47 4.02 12.99
C ARG A 547 29.02 4.19 13.38
N VAL A 548 28.79 4.82 14.54
CA VAL A 548 27.46 5.27 14.96
C VAL A 548 27.30 6.73 14.57
N LEU A 549 26.27 7.03 13.79
CA LEU A 549 26.00 8.39 13.29
C LEU A 549 24.66 8.88 13.84
N PRO A 550 24.60 10.11 14.38
CA PRO A 550 23.33 10.73 14.74
C PRO A 550 22.61 11.20 13.47
N MET A 551 21.28 11.21 13.51
CA MET A 551 20.43 11.83 12.50
C MET A 551 19.82 13.09 13.10
N SER A 552 20.10 14.25 12.50
CA SER A 552 19.44 15.48 12.92
C SER A 552 17.96 15.47 12.53
N GLU A 553 17.15 16.26 13.23
CA GLU A 553 15.75 16.43 12.82
C GLU A 553 15.65 17.00 11.39
N ASP A 554 16.59 17.87 11.02
CA ASP A 554 16.69 18.43 9.66
C ASP A 554 16.97 17.35 8.60
N ASP A 555 17.85 16.38 8.90
CA ASP A 555 18.11 15.24 8.01
C ASP A 555 16.83 14.46 7.75
N VAL A 556 16.07 14.12 8.80
CA VAL A 556 14.83 13.34 8.67
C VAL A 556 13.76 14.11 7.89
N ARG A 557 13.64 15.43 8.10
CA ARG A 557 12.72 16.28 7.33
C ARG A 557 13.10 16.33 5.85
N THR A 558 14.39 16.45 5.56
CA THR A 558 14.93 16.48 4.21
C THR A 558 14.68 15.14 3.50
N MET A 559 14.99 14.01 4.14
CA MET A 559 14.70 12.68 3.58
C MET A 559 13.21 12.46 3.31
N THR A 560 12.34 12.90 4.23
CA THR A 560 10.88 12.77 4.06
C THR A 560 10.39 13.59 2.87
N ALA A 561 10.88 14.82 2.74
CA ALA A 561 10.53 15.68 1.63
C ALA A 561 11.04 15.14 0.28
N LEU A 562 12.23 14.54 0.25
CA LEU A 562 12.77 13.90 -0.94
C LEU A 562 11.94 12.69 -1.37
N ARG A 563 11.52 11.85 -0.42
CA ARG A 563 10.62 10.72 -0.71
C ARG A 563 9.33 11.19 -1.37
N ASP A 564 8.66 12.16 -0.75
CA ASP A 564 7.37 12.65 -1.24
C ASP A 564 7.50 13.35 -2.61
N LEU A 565 8.62 14.05 -2.86
CA LEU A 565 8.92 14.63 -4.18
C LEU A 565 9.21 13.59 -5.26
N ILE A 566 9.92 12.52 -4.92
CA ILE A 566 10.19 11.40 -5.83
C ILE A 566 8.89 10.67 -6.16
N ASP A 567 8.01 10.48 -5.18
CA ASP A 567 6.69 9.84 -5.35
C ASP A 567 5.76 10.68 -6.23
N ASP A 568 5.82 12.02 -6.12
CA ASP A 568 5.10 12.95 -7.01
C ASP A 568 5.57 12.88 -8.47
N ASN A 569 6.78 12.36 -8.72
CA ASN A 569 7.37 12.08 -10.03
C ASN A 569 7.27 13.25 -11.05
N HIS A 570 7.61 14.46 -10.61
CA HIS A 570 7.57 15.65 -11.47
C HIS A 570 8.60 15.59 -12.61
N PRO A 571 8.25 15.97 -13.86
CA PRO A 571 9.15 15.86 -15.02
C PRO A 571 10.50 16.58 -14.87
N ASP A 572 10.51 17.71 -14.17
CA ASP A 572 11.71 18.53 -13.95
C ASP A 572 12.50 18.17 -12.67
N LEU A 573 12.06 17.14 -11.93
CA LEU A 573 12.70 16.74 -10.67
C LEU A 573 14.19 16.39 -10.82
N PRO A 574 14.65 15.63 -11.84
CA PRO A 574 16.06 15.30 -11.98
C PRO A 574 16.94 16.54 -12.18
N GLU A 575 16.45 17.53 -12.93
CA GLU A 575 17.16 18.80 -13.15
C GLU A 575 17.18 19.64 -11.87
N TRP A 576 16.06 19.68 -11.15
CA TRP A 576 15.98 20.38 -9.86
C TRP A 576 16.94 19.77 -8.82
N LEU A 577 17.01 18.44 -8.72
CA LEU A 577 17.94 17.74 -7.83
C LEU A 577 19.39 18.10 -8.18
N ARG A 578 19.81 17.96 -9.45
CA ARG A 578 21.15 18.36 -9.91
C ARG A 578 21.51 19.81 -9.54
N ARG A 579 20.53 20.72 -9.60
CA ARG A 579 20.74 22.14 -9.31
C ARG A 579 20.76 22.48 -7.81
N ARG A 580 19.80 21.98 -7.03
CA ARG A 580 19.61 22.36 -5.61
C ARG A 580 20.38 21.49 -4.63
N ARG A 581 20.72 20.25 -5.02
CA ARG A 581 21.52 19.28 -4.25
C ARG A 581 21.13 19.10 -2.77
N PRO A 582 19.83 18.97 -2.43
CA PRO A 582 19.40 18.80 -1.04
C PRO A 582 19.96 17.56 -0.34
N ALA A 583 20.18 16.44 -1.03
CA ALA A 583 20.70 15.21 -0.43
C ALA A 583 22.19 15.33 -0.04
N HIS A 584 22.98 16.13 -0.77
CA HIS A 584 24.35 16.52 -0.36
C HIS A 584 24.39 17.28 0.99
N GLY A 585 23.26 17.86 1.41
CA GLY A 585 23.11 18.54 2.70
C GLY A 585 22.89 17.61 3.90
N ILE A 586 22.60 16.33 3.68
CA ILE A 586 22.27 15.37 4.76
C ILE A 586 23.53 15.02 5.55
N GLY A 587 23.54 15.34 6.84
CA GLY A 587 24.72 15.31 7.70
C GLY A 587 25.29 13.92 7.91
N TRP A 588 24.45 12.92 8.23
CA TRP A 588 24.90 11.54 8.43
C TRP A 588 25.39 10.90 7.12
N LEU A 589 24.77 11.23 5.98
CA LEU A 589 25.16 10.70 4.67
C LEU A 589 26.55 11.21 4.28
N ARG A 590 26.79 12.52 4.47
CA ARG A 590 28.09 13.14 4.25
C ARG A 590 29.17 12.56 5.17
N ALA A 591 28.84 12.34 6.45
CA ALA A 591 29.75 11.72 7.41
C ALA A 591 30.11 10.27 7.06
N ALA A 592 29.20 9.53 6.42
CA ALA A 592 29.41 8.15 5.99
C ALA A 592 30.25 8.04 4.71
N LEU A 593 29.99 8.91 3.73
CA LEU A 593 30.65 8.90 2.42
C LEU A 593 32.01 9.62 2.42
N GLY A 594 32.24 10.55 3.35
CA GLY A 594 33.51 11.28 3.45
C GLY A 594 33.77 12.13 2.20
N ASP A 595 34.97 12.05 1.64
CA ASP A 595 35.38 12.83 0.45
C ASP A 595 34.52 12.52 -0.80
N ILE A 596 33.88 11.35 -0.85
CA ILE A 596 33.01 10.93 -1.95
C ILE A 596 31.69 11.70 -1.96
N ALA A 597 31.28 12.28 -0.81
CA ALA A 597 30.01 12.97 -0.68
C ALA A 597 29.89 14.24 -1.55
N GLY A 598 31.01 14.76 -2.07
CA GLY A 598 31.07 15.99 -2.85
C GLY A 598 31.01 17.27 -2.02
N ASP A 599 31.06 18.41 -2.72
CA ASP A 599 30.98 19.73 -2.09
C ASP A 599 29.58 19.97 -1.48
N PRO A 600 29.50 20.67 -0.32
CA PRO A 600 28.23 20.99 0.30
C PRO A 600 27.35 21.84 -0.63
N PRO A 601 26.02 21.72 -0.53
CA PRO A 601 25.12 22.50 -1.37
C PRO A 601 25.32 24.00 -1.13
N PRO A 602 25.07 24.86 -2.15
CA PRO A 602 25.10 26.30 -1.97
C PRO A 602 24.12 26.70 -0.84
N PRO A 603 24.51 27.61 0.06
CA PRO A 603 23.67 27.98 1.21
C PRO A 603 22.32 28.49 0.70
N ALA A 604 21.24 27.83 1.13
CA ALA A 604 19.91 28.34 0.92
C ALA A 604 19.80 29.68 1.67
N GLN A 605 19.52 30.77 0.95
CA GLN A 605 19.08 32.02 1.58
C GLN A 605 17.72 31.77 2.22
N ILE A 606 17.76 31.33 3.48
CA ILE A 606 16.64 31.37 4.40
C ILE A 606 17.02 32.51 5.33
N ASP A 607 16.27 33.61 5.32
CA ASP A 607 16.47 34.72 6.26
C ASP A 607 16.18 34.21 7.69
N VAL A 608 17.22 33.86 8.44
CA VAL A 608 17.14 33.35 9.83
C VAL A 608 17.32 34.47 10.87
N ASP A 609 17.62 35.71 10.47
CA ASP A 609 18.05 36.78 11.38
C ASP A 609 16.92 37.59 12.07
N ALA A 610 15.72 37.04 12.24
CA ALA A 610 14.61 37.73 12.94
C ALA A 610 14.15 37.08 14.26
N GLU A 611 14.72 35.98 14.70
CA GLU A 611 14.34 35.34 15.96
C GLU A 611 15.55 35.17 16.87
N LEU A 612 15.83 36.17 17.72
CA LEU A 612 16.44 36.04 19.07
C LEU A 612 16.75 37.43 19.66
N ALA A 613 15.72 38.17 20.09
CA ALA A 613 15.90 39.26 21.06
C ALA A 613 14.66 39.39 21.96
N THR A 614 14.84 38.99 23.22
CA THR A 614 13.90 39.17 24.33
C THR A 614 13.75 40.66 24.67
N GLY A 615 12.54 41.21 24.53
CA GLY A 615 12.19 42.58 24.92
C GLY A 615 10.69 42.86 24.79
N PRO A 616 10.11 43.76 25.61
CA PRO A 616 8.76 43.62 26.15
C PRO A 616 7.64 43.91 25.14
N ILE A 617 6.49 43.28 25.40
CA ILE A 617 5.22 43.34 24.68
C ILE A 617 4.95 44.77 24.19
N ARG A 618 5.16 44.97 22.89
CA ARG A 618 4.70 46.16 22.16
C ARG A 618 3.56 45.70 21.28
N VAL A 619 2.36 46.21 21.57
CA VAL A 619 1.14 46.03 20.78
C VAL A 619 1.46 46.40 19.32
N GLN A 620 1.61 45.40 18.45
CA GLN A 620 1.68 45.59 17.01
C GLN A 620 0.29 45.41 16.40
N LYS A 621 -0.07 46.39 15.58
CA LYS A 621 -1.27 46.49 14.74
C LYS A 621 -1.26 45.33 13.72
N PRO A 622 -2.42 44.79 13.29
CA PRO A 622 -2.49 43.51 12.57
C PRO A 622 -1.76 43.59 11.23
N GLU A 623 -0.85 42.65 10.99
CA GLU A 623 -0.40 42.27 9.64
C GLU A 623 -1.53 41.54 8.90
N PRO A 624 -1.58 41.62 7.56
CA PRO A 624 -2.76 41.29 6.78
C PRO A 624 -3.11 39.80 6.91
N ALA A 625 -4.42 39.54 7.06
CA ALA A 625 -4.99 38.21 7.15
C ALA A 625 -4.52 37.35 5.97
N ILE A 626 -4.05 36.14 6.27
CA ILE A 626 -3.96 35.05 5.29
C ILE A 626 -5.35 34.95 4.65
N GLU A 627 -5.45 35.23 3.34
CA GLU A 627 -6.70 35.08 2.60
C GLU A 627 -7.10 33.60 2.65
N HIS A 628 -8.04 33.28 3.55
CA HIS A 628 -8.68 31.98 3.57
C HIS A 628 -9.45 31.82 2.25
N SER A 629 -9.31 30.66 1.59
CA SER A 629 -10.18 30.28 0.47
C SER A 629 -11.65 30.53 0.87
N PRO A 630 -12.48 31.19 0.04
CA PRO A 630 -13.87 31.47 0.37
C PRO A 630 -14.70 30.19 0.62
N THR A 631 -14.18 29.04 0.20
CA THR A 631 -14.77 27.71 0.35
C THR A 631 -14.17 26.89 1.49
N ALA A 632 -13.26 27.43 2.30
CA ALA A 632 -12.69 26.72 3.45
C ALA A 632 -13.60 26.79 4.68
N ILE A 633 -13.87 25.65 5.33
CA ILE A 633 -14.57 25.55 6.62
C ILE A 633 -13.57 25.38 7.76
N THR A 634 -13.81 26.02 8.91
CA THR A 634 -12.96 25.86 10.09
C THR A 634 -13.39 24.62 10.89
N LEU A 635 -12.48 23.69 11.10
CA LEU A 635 -12.73 22.45 11.85
C LEU A 635 -12.39 22.58 13.34
N GLY A 636 -11.44 23.44 13.69
CA GLY A 636 -11.01 23.64 15.06
C GLY A 636 -9.78 24.54 15.18
N LEU A 637 -9.25 24.65 16.40
CA LEU A 637 -8.01 25.37 16.72
C LEU A 637 -6.90 24.39 17.10
N ASP A 638 -5.69 24.59 16.58
CA ASP A 638 -4.52 23.77 16.92
C ASP A 638 -4.01 24.05 18.35
N ASN A 639 -3.59 23.00 19.06
CA ASN A 639 -3.12 23.06 20.45
C ASN A 639 -1.68 22.51 20.51
N PRO A 640 -0.62 23.35 20.50
CA PRO A 640 -0.47 24.67 21.15
C PRO A 640 -0.17 25.80 20.14
N GLY A 641 -1.14 26.64 19.84
CA GLY A 641 -0.91 27.83 18.98
C GLY A 641 -2.15 28.63 18.64
N GLY A 642 -3.36 28.09 18.83
CA GLY A 642 -4.62 28.80 18.60
C GLY A 642 -4.89 29.13 17.13
N ARG A 643 -4.12 28.55 16.20
CA ARG A 643 -4.31 28.76 14.76
C ARG A 643 -5.53 27.96 14.29
N PRO A 644 -6.44 28.56 13.50
CA PRO A 644 -7.56 27.84 12.92
C PRO A 644 -7.06 26.80 11.92
N VAL A 645 -7.55 25.57 12.08
CA VAL A 645 -7.36 24.47 11.14
C VAL A 645 -8.61 24.38 10.29
N SER A 646 -8.46 24.54 8.98
CA SER A 646 -9.57 24.54 8.02
C SER A 646 -9.41 23.46 6.95
N VAL A 647 -10.53 23.05 6.37
CA VAL A 647 -10.58 22.16 5.20
C VAL A 647 -11.42 22.79 4.10
N ASP A 648 -11.00 22.65 2.84
CA ASP A 648 -11.79 23.10 1.71
C ASP A 648 -12.99 22.16 1.47
N LEU A 649 -14.15 22.71 1.09
CA LEU A 649 -15.33 21.93 0.73
C LEU A 649 -15.04 20.84 -0.32
N ALA A 650 -14.14 21.10 -1.27
CA ALA A 650 -13.77 20.12 -2.30
C ALA A 650 -13.09 18.86 -1.72
N ALA A 651 -12.35 18.99 -0.62
CA ALA A 651 -11.70 17.85 0.03
C ALA A 651 -12.73 16.92 0.69
N LEU A 652 -13.90 17.43 1.10
CA LEU A 652 -14.97 16.62 1.68
C LEU A 652 -15.63 15.67 0.67
N ARG A 653 -15.42 15.85 -0.64
CA ARG A 653 -15.80 14.88 -1.69
C ARG A 653 -15.12 13.52 -1.47
N LYS A 654 -13.95 13.51 -0.82
CA LYS A 654 -13.19 12.31 -0.47
C LYS A 654 -13.54 11.78 0.93
N HIS A 655 -14.72 12.16 1.44
CA HIS A 655 -15.38 11.61 2.62
C HIS A 655 -14.67 11.89 3.96
N THR A 656 -15.45 11.80 5.02
CA THR A 656 -15.04 12.06 6.40
C THR A 656 -15.38 10.86 7.28
N ALA A 657 -14.45 10.39 8.11
CA ALA A 657 -14.72 9.39 9.14
C ALA A 657 -14.45 9.94 10.54
N ILE A 658 -15.37 9.72 11.48
CA ILE A 658 -15.28 10.21 12.86
C ILE A 658 -15.33 9.00 13.80
N PHE A 659 -14.23 8.77 14.52
CA PHE A 659 -14.06 7.71 15.49
C PHE A 659 -14.01 8.32 16.90
N ALA A 660 -15.09 8.19 17.66
CA ALA A 660 -15.18 8.85 18.95
C ALA A 660 -16.15 8.14 19.89
N GLY A 661 -15.70 7.84 21.10
CA GLY A 661 -16.52 7.21 22.14
C GLY A 661 -17.57 8.17 22.71
N SER A 662 -18.46 7.63 23.55
CA SER A 662 -19.45 8.43 24.28
C SER A 662 -18.78 9.54 25.10
N GLY A 663 -19.36 10.75 25.09
CA GLY A 663 -18.85 11.93 25.81
C GLY A 663 -17.63 12.61 25.17
N SER A 664 -17.19 12.17 24.00
CA SER A 664 -16.04 12.76 23.29
C SER A 664 -16.36 14.07 22.54
N GLY A 665 -17.65 14.35 22.30
CA GLY A 665 -18.10 15.50 21.49
C GLY A 665 -18.42 15.15 20.03
N LYS A 666 -18.56 13.86 19.70
CA LYS A 666 -18.88 13.35 18.34
C LYS A 666 -20.06 14.08 17.70
N THR A 667 -21.19 14.17 18.41
CA THR A 667 -22.42 14.81 17.93
C THR A 667 -22.23 16.32 17.69
N VAL A 668 -21.51 17.00 18.57
CA VAL A 668 -21.19 18.43 18.42
C VAL A 668 -20.34 18.67 17.17
N LEU A 669 -19.34 17.82 16.93
CA LEU A 669 -18.50 17.87 15.74
C LEU A 669 -19.31 17.62 14.45
N ILE A 670 -20.18 16.60 14.43
CA ILE A 670 -21.05 16.32 13.27
C ILE A 670 -21.93 17.54 12.96
N ARG A 671 -22.59 18.10 13.98
CA ARG A 671 -23.44 19.28 13.82
C ARG A 671 -22.64 20.46 13.29
N ARG A 672 -21.47 20.73 13.88
CA ARG A 672 -20.61 21.83 13.44
C ARG A 672 -20.19 21.68 11.99
N LEU A 673 -19.82 20.47 11.56
CA LEU A 673 -19.46 20.19 10.17
C LEU A 673 -20.63 20.48 9.21
N ILE A 674 -21.85 20.04 9.56
CA ILE A 674 -23.06 20.28 8.76
C ILE A 674 -23.37 21.79 8.68
N GLU A 675 -23.31 22.48 9.81
CA GLU A 675 -23.62 23.91 9.91
C GLU A 675 -22.63 24.76 9.11
N GLU A 676 -21.33 24.45 9.20
CA GLU A 676 -20.27 25.09 8.42
C GLU A 676 -20.45 24.92 6.91
N CYS A 677 -20.87 23.72 6.48
CA CYS A 677 -21.20 23.42 5.10
C CYS A 677 -22.46 24.16 4.64
N ALA A 678 -23.51 24.19 5.46
CA ALA A 678 -24.76 24.89 5.15
C ALA A 678 -24.59 26.40 5.02
N LEU A 679 -23.76 27.01 5.89
CA LEU A 679 -23.35 28.42 5.76
C LEU A 679 -22.69 28.72 4.40
N ARG A 680 -22.10 27.72 3.73
CA ARG A 680 -21.50 27.86 2.40
C ARG A 680 -22.39 27.33 1.27
N GLY A 681 -23.67 27.09 1.55
CA GLY A 681 -24.65 26.64 0.54
C GLY A 681 -24.62 25.15 0.22
N VAL A 682 -23.98 24.34 1.05
CA VAL A 682 -23.97 22.88 0.87
C VAL A 682 -25.11 22.25 1.66
N SER A 683 -26.04 21.63 0.96
CA SER A 683 -27.14 20.86 1.56
C SER A 683 -26.71 19.49 2.07
N SER A 684 -27.45 18.94 3.02
CA SER A 684 -27.15 17.63 3.64
C SER A 684 -28.39 16.78 3.88
N ILE A 685 -28.21 15.46 3.73
CA ILE A 685 -29.13 14.42 4.21
C ILE A 685 -28.47 13.79 5.44
N VAL A 686 -29.17 13.80 6.57
CA VAL A 686 -28.65 13.35 7.85
C VAL A 686 -29.46 12.17 8.35
N LEU A 687 -28.83 11.00 8.51
CA LEU A 687 -29.46 9.82 9.09
C LEU A 687 -29.28 9.85 10.60
N ASP A 688 -30.39 9.94 11.32
CA ASP A 688 -30.41 10.14 12.78
C ASP A 688 -31.10 8.95 13.49
N PRO A 689 -30.37 7.86 13.79
CA PRO A 689 -30.94 6.70 14.44
C PRO A 689 -31.34 6.95 15.90
N ASN A 690 -30.67 7.89 16.58
CA ASN A 690 -30.81 8.14 18.02
C ASN A 690 -31.52 9.47 18.36
N ASN A 691 -31.94 10.24 17.34
CA ASN A 691 -32.57 11.56 17.45
C ASN A 691 -31.65 12.70 17.94
N ASP A 692 -30.33 12.46 17.98
CA ASP A 692 -29.32 13.39 18.48
C ASP A 692 -29.07 14.57 17.53
N LEU A 693 -29.55 14.51 16.28
CA LEU A 693 -29.31 15.53 15.24
C LEU A 693 -30.60 16.27 14.84
N SER A 694 -31.78 15.80 15.26
CA SER A 694 -33.08 16.43 15.01
C SER A 694 -33.22 17.89 15.47
N ARG A 695 -32.38 18.35 16.40
CA ARG A 695 -32.34 19.75 16.89
C ARG A 695 -31.39 20.66 16.12
N LEU A 696 -30.89 20.25 14.94
CA LEU A 696 -30.05 21.10 14.08
C LEU A 696 -30.69 22.46 13.75
N GLY A 697 -32.03 22.57 13.74
CA GLY A 697 -32.73 23.85 13.52
C GLY A 697 -33.06 24.65 14.78
N ALA A 698 -32.61 24.23 15.97
CA ALA A 698 -32.95 24.89 17.22
C ALA A 698 -31.87 25.91 17.64
N ARG A 699 -32.27 27.14 17.97
CA ARG A 699 -31.38 28.18 18.50
C ARG A 699 -30.98 27.86 19.95
N TRP A 700 -29.74 28.20 20.32
CA TRP A 700 -29.31 28.20 21.71
C TRP A 700 -30.16 29.18 22.54
N PRO A 701 -30.72 28.77 23.70
CA PRO A 701 -31.37 29.70 24.62
C PRO A 701 -30.37 30.68 25.23
N GLU A 702 -29.18 30.18 25.59
CA GLU A 702 -28.04 30.93 26.09
C GLU A 702 -26.75 30.30 25.54
N ASN A 703 -25.73 31.14 25.31
CA ASN A 703 -24.46 30.67 24.77
C ASN A 703 -23.74 29.75 25.78
N PRO A 704 -23.25 28.57 25.36
CA PRO A 704 -22.60 27.62 26.25
C PRO A 704 -21.22 28.12 26.73
N PRO A 705 -20.68 27.56 27.84
CA PRO A 705 -19.33 27.88 28.30
C PRO A 705 -18.27 27.57 27.23
N GLY A 706 -17.39 28.53 26.96
CA GLY A 706 -16.37 28.41 25.90
C GLY A 706 -16.87 28.74 24.48
N TRP A 707 -18.07 29.31 24.35
CA TRP A 707 -18.58 29.87 23.09
C TRP A 707 -17.71 31.03 22.58
N HIS A 708 -17.39 31.02 21.29
CA HIS A 708 -16.58 32.07 20.67
C HIS A 708 -17.47 33.21 20.19
N LEU A 709 -17.10 34.47 20.46
CA LEU A 709 -17.93 35.64 20.10
C LEU A 709 -18.24 35.72 18.60
N ALA A 710 -17.28 35.33 17.75
CA ALA A 710 -17.47 35.29 16.30
C ALA A 710 -18.51 34.24 15.83
N ASP A 711 -18.95 33.31 16.70
CA ASP A 711 -20.00 32.35 16.36
C ASP A 711 -21.41 32.92 16.55
N ASN A 712 -21.59 34.10 17.19
CA ASN A 712 -22.89 34.74 17.33
C ASN A 712 -23.53 35.04 15.96
N ASP A 713 -22.84 35.85 15.14
CA ASP A 713 -23.31 36.25 13.81
C ASP A 713 -23.53 35.03 12.91
N ARG A 714 -22.71 33.99 13.08
CA ARG A 714 -22.78 32.74 12.31
C ARG A 714 -23.97 31.89 12.72
N ALA A 715 -24.30 31.83 14.01
CA ALA A 715 -25.48 31.12 14.50
C ALA A 715 -26.78 31.81 14.03
N GLU A 716 -26.80 33.15 13.99
CA GLU A 716 -27.89 33.90 13.38
C GLU A 716 -27.97 33.64 11.87
N GLU A 717 -26.86 33.77 11.14
CA GLU A 717 -26.82 33.52 9.69
C GLU A 717 -27.27 32.10 9.34
N TYR A 718 -26.83 31.09 10.11
CA TYR A 718 -27.23 29.71 9.94
C TYR A 718 -28.73 29.54 10.16
N SER A 719 -29.25 30.08 11.27
CA SER A 719 -30.68 29.97 11.62
C SER A 719 -31.60 30.67 10.62
N ASP A 720 -31.12 31.76 10.03
CA ASP A 720 -31.90 32.57 9.11
C ASP A 720 -31.84 32.05 7.68
N ASN A 721 -30.70 31.52 7.24
CA ASN A 721 -30.47 31.16 5.83
C ASN A 721 -30.41 29.65 5.56
N THR A 722 -30.50 28.80 6.59
CA THR A 722 -30.52 27.35 6.42
C THR A 722 -31.91 26.79 6.72
N GLU A 723 -32.43 26.00 5.79
CA GLU A 723 -33.70 25.33 5.96
C GLU A 723 -33.50 23.94 6.56
N VAL A 724 -33.75 23.79 7.86
CA VAL A 724 -33.66 22.51 8.54
C VAL A 724 -35.03 21.83 8.58
N VAL A 725 -35.13 20.63 8.00
CA VAL A 725 -36.38 19.85 7.96
C VAL A 725 -36.17 18.51 8.65
N VAL A 726 -37.04 18.19 9.61
CA VAL A 726 -37.06 16.87 10.27
C VAL A 726 -38.09 15.99 9.58
N TRP A 727 -37.64 14.87 9.04
CA TRP A 727 -38.43 13.85 8.38
C TRP A 727 -38.58 12.63 9.27
N THR A 728 -39.78 12.06 9.31
CA THR A 728 -40.14 10.94 10.19
C THR A 728 -40.83 9.84 9.38
N PRO A 729 -40.08 8.98 8.67
CA PRO A 729 -40.62 7.85 7.91
C PRO A 729 -41.62 7.04 8.75
N ARG A 730 -42.74 6.63 8.14
CA ARG A 730 -43.86 5.90 8.78
C ARG A 730 -44.61 6.60 9.93
N ARG A 731 -44.31 7.86 10.24
CA ARG A 731 -45.08 8.65 11.24
C ARG A 731 -45.89 9.73 10.54
N SER A 732 -47.19 9.49 10.37
CA SER A 732 -48.13 10.45 9.79
C SER A 732 -48.34 11.70 10.65
N THR A 733 -48.09 11.61 11.96
CA THR A 733 -48.17 12.75 12.89
C THR A 733 -46.97 13.69 12.77
N GLY A 734 -45.90 13.32 12.07
CA GLY A 734 -44.77 14.21 11.77
C GLY A 734 -44.74 14.60 10.30
N ARG A 735 -43.57 14.50 9.66
CA ARG A 735 -43.41 14.60 8.20
C ARG A 735 -43.05 13.24 7.62
N PRO A 736 -44.04 12.42 7.23
CA PRO A 736 -43.77 11.08 6.72
C PRO A 736 -43.01 11.13 5.39
N LEU A 737 -41.93 10.34 5.31
CA LEU A 737 -41.25 10.00 4.05
C LEU A 737 -41.67 8.60 3.59
N SER A 738 -41.88 8.45 2.28
CA SER A 738 -42.13 7.18 1.61
C SER A 738 -41.38 7.10 0.29
N PHE A 739 -41.11 5.90 -0.20
CA PHE A 739 -40.59 5.73 -1.57
C PHE A 739 -41.78 5.60 -2.52
N GLN A 740 -41.94 6.61 -3.38
CA GLN A 740 -42.91 6.58 -4.45
C GLN A 740 -42.28 5.86 -5.65
N PRO A 741 -42.81 4.70 -6.07
CA PRO A 741 -42.22 3.95 -7.17
C PRO A 741 -42.54 4.53 -8.55
N LEU A 742 -43.48 5.47 -8.62
CA LEU A 742 -43.80 6.21 -9.84
C LEU A 742 -43.14 7.59 -9.78
N PRO A 743 -42.45 8.02 -10.85
CA PRO A 743 -41.95 9.39 -10.98
C PRO A 743 -43.11 10.37 -11.21
N ASP A 744 -42.81 11.67 -11.11
CA ASP A 744 -43.74 12.72 -11.54
C ASP A 744 -43.80 12.77 -13.07
N PHE A 745 -44.66 11.94 -13.66
CA PHE A 745 -44.83 11.93 -15.12
C PHE A 745 -45.33 13.27 -15.66
N ALA A 746 -46.06 14.05 -14.85
CA ALA A 746 -46.63 15.32 -15.30
C ALA A 746 -45.55 16.38 -15.57
N SER A 747 -44.40 16.30 -14.91
CA SER A 747 -43.29 17.25 -15.13
C SER A 747 -42.47 16.96 -16.38
N VAL A 748 -42.59 15.76 -16.96
CA VAL A 748 -41.79 15.29 -18.10
C VAL A 748 -42.63 14.90 -19.32
N ILE A 749 -43.96 14.98 -19.23
CA ILE A 749 -44.88 14.53 -20.29
C ILE A 749 -44.69 15.28 -21.62
N ASP A 750 -44.16 16.51 -21.57
CA ASP A 750 -43.94 17.37 -22.73
C ASP A 750 -42.61 17.06 -23.47
N ASP A 751 -41.74 16.22 -22.88
CA ASP A 751 -40.49 15.75 -23.49
C ASP A 751 -40.55 14.23 -23.68
N ASP A 752 -40.62 13.79 -24.93
CA ASP A 752 -40.79 12.37 -25.29
C ASP A 752 -39.65 11.47 -24.77
N ASP A 753 -38.41 11.98 -24.74
CA ASP A 753 -37.24 11.24 -24.29
C ASP A 753 -37.21 11.17 -22.75
N GLU A 754 -37.46 12.29 -22.06
CA GLU A 754 -37.55 12.31 -20.59
C GLU A 754 -38.74 11.48 -20.08
N PHE A 755 -39.87 11.50 -20.78
CA PHE A 755 -41.03 10.67 -20.48
C PHE A 755 -40.72 9.18 -20.64
N ALA A 756 -40.05 8.79 -21.73
CA ALA A 756 -39.63 7.41 -21.95
C ALA A 756 -38.67 6.92 -20.84
N ASP A 757 -37.71 7.75 -20.44
CA ASP A 757 -36.79 7.47 -19.34
C ASP A 757 -37.51 7.35 -17.99
N ALA A 758 -38.52 8.18 -17.73
CA ALA A 758 -39.37 8.08 -16.56
C ALA A 758 -40.16 6.76 -16.53
N VAL A 759 -40.66 6.31 -17.68
CA VAL A 759 -41.35 5.01 -17.80
C VAL A 759 -40.40 3.84 -17.52
N GLU A 760 -39.20 3.81 -18.10
CA GLU A 760 -38.23 2.74 -17.81
C GLU A 760 -37.80 2.75 -16.34
N SER A 761 -37.63 3.93 -15.75
CA SER A 761 -37.32 4.08 -14.32
C SER A 761 -38.43 3.47 -13.43
N ALA A 762 -39.70 3.70 -13.77
CA ALA A 762 -40.84 3.13 -13.07
C ALA A 762 -40.92 1.61 -13.25
N VAL A 763 -40.67 1.09 -14.46
CA VAL A 763 -40.62 -0.36 -14.74
C VAL A 763 -39.57 -1.02 -13.84
N ALA A 764 -38.35 -0.48 -13.82
CA ALA A 764 -37.25 -1.02 -13.02
C ALA A 764 -37.54 -1.00 -11.51
N ALA A 765 -38.25 0.03 -11.01
CA ALA A 765 -38.63 0.14 -9.61
C ALA A 765 -39.71 -0.89 -9.20
N LEU A 766 -40.65 -1.18 -10.11
CA LEU A 766 -41.79 -2.07 -9.85
C LEU A 766 -41.48 -3.55 -10.11
N GLU A 767 -40.56 -3.86 -11.01
CA GLU A 767 -40.26 -5.23 -11.46
C GLU A 767 -39.98 -6.23 -10.31
N PRO A 768 -39.14 -5.89 -9.30
CA PRO A 768 -38.87 -6.80 -8.17
C PRO A 768 -40.10 -7.05 -7.29
N ARG A 769 -40.97 -6.03 -7.14
CA ARG A 769 -42.19 -6.10 -6.32
C ARG A 769 -43.35 -6.74 -7.05
N ALA A 770 -43.30 -6.74 -8.38
CA ALA A 770 -44.23 -7.44 -9.24
C ALA A 770 -43.88 -8.93 -9.44
N LEU A 771 -42.76 -9.41 -8.87
CA LEU A 771 -42.25 -10.79 -8.94
C LEU A 771 -41.93 -11.26 -10.36
N ILE A 772 -41.44 -10.35 -11.21
CA ILE A 772 -40.93 -10.69 -12.54
C ILE A 772 -39.49 -11.19 -12.38
N ALA A 773 -39.24 -12.48 -12.56
CA ALA A 773 -37.93 -13.11 -12.33
C ALA A 773 -37.39 -13.87 -13.56
N GLY A 774 -36.11 -13.64 -13.87
CA GLY A 774 -35.35 -14.34 -14.92
C GLY A 774 -35.75 -13.98 -16.34
N ASN A 775 -35.14 -14.65 -17.33
CA ASN A 775 -35.36 -14.41 -18.76
C ASN A 775 -36.35 -15.43 -19.37
N THR A 776 -37.46 -15.70 -18.67
CA THR A 776 -38.49 -16.63 -19.17
C THR A 776 -39.44 -15.93 -20.13
N ALA A 777 -40.06 -16.69 -21.04
CA ALA A 777 -41.06 -16.14 -21.97
C ALA A 777 -42.28 -15.51 -21.25
N LYS A 778 -42.59 -15.93 -20.01
CA LYS A 778 -43.63 -15.30 -19.18
C LYS A 778 -43.11 -13.98 -18.58
N ALA A 779 -41.87 -13.95 -18.09
CA ALA A 779 -41.25 -12.75 -17.52
C ALA A 779 -41.11 -11.64 -18.57
N GLU A 780 -40.62 -11.96 -19.77
CA GLU A 780 -40.51 -10.99 -20.87
C GLU A 780 -41.87 -10.40 -21.28
N ARG A 781 -42.91 -11.24 -21.38
CA ARG A 781 -44.28 -10.79 -21.64
C ARG A 781 -44.85 -9.94 -20.51
N SER A 782 -44.56 -10.29 -19.25
CA SER A 782 -45.02 -9.52 -18.08
C SER A 782 -44.34 -8.15 -18.00
N ARG A 783 -43.05 -8.08 -18.33
CA ARG A 783 -42.30 -6.81 -18.41
C ARG A 783 -42.82 -5.92 -19.53
N ALA A 784 -43.14 -6.49 -20.69
CA ALA A 784 -43.76 -5.74 -21.80
C ALA A 784 -45.13 -5.16 -21.41
N VAL A 785 -46.01 -5.96 -20.80
CA VAL A 785 -47.33 -5.48 -20.31
C VAL A 785 -47.17 -4.40 -19.25
N LEU A 786 -46.23 -4.56 -18.30
CA LEU A 786 -45.97 -3.55 -17.27
C LEU A 786 -45.51 -2.21 -17.88
N ARG A 787 -44.63 -2.25 -18.88
CA ARG A 787 -44.13 -1.08 -19.60
C ARG A 787 -45.23 -0.36 -20.39
N GLU A 788 -46.01 -1.10 -21.18
CA GLU A 788 -47.12 -0.52 -21.97
C GLU A 788 -48.18 0.10 -21.06
N ALA A 789 -48.51 -0.56 -19.95
CA ALA A 789 -49.44 -0.02 -18.96
C ALA A 789 -48.91 1.24 -18.28
N LEU A 790 -47.61 1.30 -17.93
CA LEU A 790 -47.00 2.50 -17.35
C LEU A 790 -46.96 3.66 -18.34
N ARG A 791 -46.64 3.40 -19.61
CA ARG A 791 -46.65 4.42 -20.65
C ARG A 791 -48.04 5.01 -20.85
N PHE A 792 -49.07 4.16 -20.83
CA PHE A 792 -50.47 4.62 -20.91
C PHE A 792 -50.89 5.39 -19.66
N TYR A 793 -50.55 4.91 -18.47
CA TYR A 793 -50.94 5.54 -17.21
C TYR A 793 -50.20 6.85 -16.93
N GLY A 794 -48.92 6.93 -17.31
CA GLY A 794 -48.07 8.11 -17.13
C GLY A 794 -48.57 9.33 -17.90
N ALA A 795 -49.38 9.15 -18.94
CA ALA A 795 -50.02 10.24 -19.66
C ALA A 795 -51.14 10.96 -18.85
N THR A 796 -51.45 10.48 -17.64
CA THR A 796 -52.46 11.07 -16.75
C THR A 796 -51.83 12.11 -15.83
N SER A 797 -52.55 13.22 -15.57
CA SER A 797 -52.03 14.38 -14.83
C SER A 797 -51.69 14.14 -13.35
N GLN A 798 -52.10 13.01 -12.75
CA GLN A 798 -51.72 12.61 -11.39
C GLN A 798 -51.58 11.08 -11.28
N ALA A 799 -50.45 10.57 -11.75
CA ALA A 799 -50.13 9.15 -11.63
C ALA A 799 -49.83 8.77 -10.17
N THR A 800 -50.59 7.82 -9.62
CA THR A 800 -50.34 7.26 -8.27
C THR A 800 -50.16 5.75 -8.36
N LEU A 801 -49.40 5.14 -7.43
CA LEU A 801 -49.24 3.69 -7.41
C LEU A 801 -50.59 2.98 -7.25
N GLY A 802 -51.48 3.51 -6.39
CA GLY A 802 -52.82 2.96 -6.19
C GLY A 802 -53.63 2.97 -7.49
N GLY A 803 -53.68 4.12 -8.17
CA GLY A 803 -54.40 4.23 -9.45
C GLY A 803 -53.77 3.37 -10.56
N PHE A 804 -52.44 3.20 -10.56
CA PHE A 804 -51.77 2.30 -11.50
C PHE A 804 -52.12 0.82 -11.25
N ILE A 805 -52.13 0.41 -9.98
CA ILE A 805 -52.56 -0.95 -9.57
C ILE A 805 -54.01 -1.21 -9.99
N ASP A 806 -54.88 -0.20 -9.90
CA ASP A 806 -56.27 -0.31 -10.33
C ASP A 806 -56.40 -0.39 -11.84
N LEU A 807 -55.58 0.36 -12.60
CA LEU A 807 -55.48 0.20 -14.06
C LEU A 807 -55.02 -1.21 -14.43
N LEU A 808 -53.96 -1.74 -13.81
CA LEU A 808 -53.47 -3.10 -14.09
C LEU A 808 -54.54 -4.17 -13.78
N SER A 809 -55.37 -3.95 -12.76
CA SER A 809 -56.47 -4.86 -12.41
C SER A 809 -57.54 -4.93 -13.49
N ASN A 810 -57.74 -3.84 -14.22
CA ASN A 810 -58.76 -3.68 -15.27
C ASN A 810 -58.13 -3.07 -16.54
N LEU A 811 -57.07 -3.70 -17.06
CA LEU A 811 -56.32 -3.16 -18.18
C LEU A 811 -57.19 -3.08 -19.45
N PRO A 812 -57.39 -1.89 -20.06
CA PRO A 812 -58.13 -1.76 -21.30
C PRO A 812 -57.46 -2.52 -22.47
N ASN A 813 -58.26 -3.06 -23.38
CA ASN A 813 -57.77 -3.87 -24.52
C ASN A 813 -56.84 -3.08 -25.46
N GLU A 814 -56.97 -1.75 -25.47
CA GLU A 814 -56.22 -0.85 -26.34
C GLU A 814 -54.80 -0.57 -25.83
N VAL A 815 -54.50 -0.91 -24.58
CA VAL A 815 -53.20 -0.60 -23.95
C VAL A 815 -52.10 -1.58 -24.37
N SER A 816 -52.45 -2.85 -24.61
CA SER A 816 -51.47 -3.89 -25.00
C SER A 816 -52.04 -4.82 -26.05
N ALA A 817 -51.33 -4.96 -27.17
CA ALA A 817 -51.68 -5.89 -28.25
C ALA A 817 -51.26 -7.35 -27.96
N LEU A 818 -50.60 -7.61 -26.83
CA LEU A 818 -50.12 -8.94 -26.48
C LEU A 818 -51.27 -9.89 -26.09
N GLY A 819 -51.26 -11.09 -26.68
CA GLY A 819 -52.22 -12.14 -26.32
C GLY A 819 -52.11 -12.53 -24.85
N GLY A 820 -53.21 -12.33 -24.10
CA GLY A 820 -53.29 -12.62 -22.66
C GLY A 820 -52.83 -11.48 -21.74
N ALA A 821 -52.66 -10.26 -22.25
CA ALA A 821 -52.22 -9.09 -21.49
C ALA A 821 -53.07 -8.82 -20.24
N GLN A 822 -54.41 -8.90 -20.31
CA GLN A 822 -55.26 -8.60 -19.14
C GLN A 822 -55.01 -9.58 -17.99
N LYS A 823 -54.76 -10.85 -18.31
CA LYS A 823 -54.48 -11.88 -17.29
C LYS A 823 -53.14 -11.62 -16.60
N LEU A 824 -52.12 -11.26 -17.38
CA LEU A 824 -50.80 -10.91 -16.85
C LEU A 824 -50.88 -9.62 -16.01
N ALA A 825 -51.59 -8.60 -16.48
CA ALA A 825 -51.79 -7.35 -15.77
C ALA A 825 -52.51 -7.55 -14.42
N ALA A 826 -53.55 -8.40 -14.38
CA ALA A 826 -54.24 -8.74 -13.14
C ALA A 826 -53.33 -9.46 -12.13
N GLU A 827 -52.46 -10.36 -12.61
CA GLU A 827 -51.45 -11.04 -11.76
C GLU A 827 -50.43 -10.03 -11.20
N LEU A 828 -49.94 -9.10 -12.04
CA LEU A 828 -49.05 -8.02 -11.62
C LEU A 828 -49.71 -7.10 -10.58
N ALA A 829 -50.98 -6.74 -10.78
CA ALA A 829 -51.73 -5.92 -9.83
C ALA A 829 -51.87 -6.59 -8.46
N GLN A 830 -52.14 -7.90 -8.42
CA GLN A 830 -52.22 -8.66 -7.17
C GLN A 830 -50.87 -8.70 -6.45
N ASN A 831 -49.77 -8.94 -7.16
CA ASN A 831 -48.43 -8.95 -6.59
C ASN A 831 -48.06 -7.57 -6.02
N LEU A 832 -48.33 -6.49 -6.75
CA LEU A 832 -48.07 -5.12 -6.31
C LEU A 832 -48.93 -4.73 -5.10
N ARG A 833 -50.23 -5.09 -5.07
CA ARG A 833 -51.08 -4.87 -3.87
C ARG A 833 -50.52 -5.59 -2.65
N ALA A 834 -50.12 -6.85 -2.80
CA ALA A 834 -49.51 -7.61 -1.73
C ALA A 834 -48.20 -6.95 -1.24
N ALA A 835 -47.39 -6.42 -2.16
CA ALA A 835 -46.18 -5.70 -1.84
C ALA A 835 -46.44 -4.41 -1.03
N THR A 836 -47.46 -3.62 -1.38
CA THR A 836 -47.86 -2.42 -0.64
C THR A 836 -48.36 -2.74 0.78
N VAL A 837 -49.04 -3.87 0.97
CA VAL A 837 -49.48 -4.34 2.29
C VAL A 837 -48.30 -4.82 3.14
N ASN A 838 -47.38 -5.59 2.52
CA ASN A 838 -46.25 -6.19 3.21
C ASN A 838 -45.11 -5.19 3.49
N ASP A 839 -45.00 -4.12 2.68
CA ASP A 839 -43.99 -3.07 2.82
C ASP A 839 -44.63 -1.67 2.86
N PRO A 840 -44.91 -1.14 4.07
CA PRO A 840 -45.47 0.20 4.26
C PRO A 840 -44.62 1.36 3.71
N LEU A 841 -43.37 1.13 3.31
CA LEU A 841 -42.52 2.16 2.67
C LEU A 841 -42.73 2.22 1.15
N PHE A 842 -43.28 1.16 0.54
CA PHE A 842 -43.55 1.04 -0.89
C PHE A 842 -44.94 1.58 -1.21
N GLY A 843 -45.01 2.78 -1.80
CA GLY A 843 -46.29 3.43 -2.09
C GLY A 843 -47.05 3.93 -0.86
N GLY A 844 -46.34 4.16 0.25
CA GLY A 844 -46.91 4.70 1.48
C GLY A 844 -47.36 6.17 1.35
N SER A 845 -48.25 6.59 2.25
CA SER A 845 -48.71 7.99 2.36
C SER A 845 -47.59 8.88 2.92
N GLY A 846 -47.25 9.95 2.21
CA GLY A 846 -46.25 10.92 2.66
C GLY A 846 -45.49 11.57 1.50
N THR A 847 -44.51 12.39 1.84
CA THR A 847 -43.63 13.04 0.86
C THR A 847 -42.67 12.00 0.27
N ALA A 848 -42.43 12.06 -1.04
CA ALA A 848 -41.47 11.19 -1.69
C ALA A 848 -40.06 11.38 -1.09
N ALA A 849 -39.37 10.30 -0.77
CA ALA A 849 -37.97 10.27 -0.36
C ALA A 849 -37.03 10.50 -1.57
N ASP A 850 -37.31 11.55 -2.32
CA ASP A 850 -36.53 11.99 -3.48
C ASP A 850 -35.30 12.80 -3.03
N PRO A 851 -34.08 12.38 -3.40
CA PRO A 851 -32.86 13.14 -3.10
C PRO A 851 -32.91 14.59 -3.59
N GLY A 852 -33.58 14.88 -4.71
CA GLY A 852 -33.73 16.24 -5.23
C GLY A 852 -34.44 17.14 -4.24
N MET A 853 -35.59 16.71 -3.73
CA MET A 853 -36.32 17.40 -2.67
C MET A 853 -35.52 17.49 -1.36
N LEU A 854 -34.83 16.40 -0.98
CA LEU A 854 -34.07 16.35 0.28
C LEU A 854 -32.82 17.25 0.29
N LEU A 855 -32.27 17.60 -0.88
CA LEU A 855 -31.07 18.44 -1.01
C LEU A 855 -31.34 19.85 -1.57
N THR A 856 -32.54 20.13 -2.09
CA THR A 856 -32.86 21.44 -2.67
C THR A 856 -33.57 22.32 -1.64
N PRO A 857 -32.99 23.47 -1.24
CA PRO A 857 -33.67 24.41 -0.37
C PRO A 857 -34.87 25.06 -1.07
N SER A 858 -35.88 25.45 -0.29
CA SER A 858 -36.98 26.28 -0.75
C SER A 858 -36.46 27.68 -1.13
N PRO A 859 -37.14 28.41 -2.02
CA PRO A 859 -36.74 29.78 -2.38
C PRO A 859 -36.48 30.65 -1.14
N GLY A 860 -35.42 31.45 -1.19
CA GLY A 860 -35.01 32.31 -0.08
C GLY A 860 -34.03 31.69 0.94
N TYR A 861 -33.82 30.37 0.90
CA TYR A 861 -32.81 29.69 1.72
C TYR A 861 -31.54 29.35 0.92
N ARG A 862 -30.40 29.36 1.60
CA ARG A 862 -29.08 29.07 1.03
C ARG A 862 -28.79 27.57 0.95
N ALA A 863 -29.23 26.80 1.93
CA ALA A 863 -28.98 25.36 2.03
C ALA A 863 -30.14 24.61 2.70
N ARG A 864 -30.29 23.32 2.37
CA ARG A 864 -31.25 22.39 2.99
C ARG A 864 -30.51 21.41 3.90
N VAL A 865 -30.98 21.26 5.14
CA VAL A 865 -30.53 20.19 6.05
C VAL A 865 -31.72 19.28 6.33
N SER A 866 -31.78 18.15 5.63
CA SER A 866 -32.83 17.15 5.78
C SER A 866 -32.42 16.10 6.81
N VAL A 867 -32.94 16.20 8.03
CA VAL A 867 -32.70 15.24 9.11
C VAL A 867 -33.76 14.14 9.06
N ILE A 868 -33.35 12.92 8.77
CA ILE A 868 -34.22 11.74 8.73
C ILE A 868 -34.12 11.02 10.07
N SER A 869 -35.11 11.24 10.93
CA SER A 869 -35.26 10.54 12.21
C SER A 869 -35.79 9.12 12.00
N MET A 870 -35.14 8.12 12.58
CA MET A 870 -35.56 6.72 12.47
C MET A 870 -36.62 6.30 13.50
N VAL A 871 -37.27 7.24 14.17
CA VAL A 871 -38.25 6.97 15.25
C VAL A 871 -39.51 6.20 14.80
N GLY A 872 -39.80 6.19 13.50
CA GLY A 872 -40.87 5.37 12.90
C GLY A 872 -40.42 4.02 12.35
N LEU A 873 -39.12 3.72 12.36
CA LEU A 873 -38.55 2.46 11.88
C LEU A 873 -38.17 1.61 13.09
N THR A 874 -39.04 0.66 13.44
CA THR A 874 -39.01 -0.04 14.73
C THR A 874 -38.08 -1.24 14.78
N SER A 875 -37.60 -1.73 13.63
CA SER A 875 -36.62 -2.82 13.56
C SER A 875 -35.41 -2.42 12.73
N ASP A 876 -34.26 -3.05 12.99
CA ASP A 876 -33.03 -2.78 12.25
C ASP A 876 -33.19 -3.14 10.76
N GLN A 877 -33.89 -4.22 10.44
CA GLN A 877 -34.22 -4.56 9.05
C GLN A 877 -35.00 -3.45 8.33
N GLN A 878 -35.93 -2.76 9.01
CA GLN A 878 -36.66 -1.63 8.42
C GLN A 878 -35.75 -0.42 8.21
N ARG A 879 -34.83 -0.16 9.16
CA ARG A 879 -33.85 0.92 9.06
C ARG A 879 -32.88 0.68 7.92
N GLU A 880 -32.27 -0.51 7.87
CA GLU A 880 -31.37 -0.92 6.80
C GLU A 880 -32.05 -0.90 5.43
N GLY A 881 -33.28 -1.42 5.33
CA GLY A 881 -34.05 -1.42 4.09
C GLY A 881 -34.35 0.00 3.58
N PHE A 882 -34.76 0.91 4.48
CA PHE A 882 -34.98 2.32 4.15
C PHE A 882 -33.69 2.99 3.67
N VAL A 883 -32.59 2.81 4.42
CA VAL A 883 -31.28 3.40 4.08
C VAL A 883 -30.78 2.87 2.74
N ASN A 884 -30.92 1.58 2.46
CA ASN A 884 -30.54 0.99 1.18
C ASN A 884 -31.26 1.67 0.00
N GLN A 885 -32.59 1.81 0.10
CA GLN A 885 -33.39 2.43 -0.95
C GLN A 885 -33.03 3.92 -1.15
N LEU A 886 -32.85 4.66 -0.06
CA LEU A 886 -32.42 6.06 -0.10
C LEU A 886 -31.05 6.21 -0.75
N GLN A 887 -30.08 5.37 -0.38
CA GLN A 887 -28.72 5.40 -0.92
C GLN A 887 -28.69 5.06 -2.42
N MET A 888 -29.51 4.11 -2.86
CA MET A 888 -29.66 3.77 -4.27
C MET A 888 -30.28 4.95 -5.06
N ALA A 889 -31.34 5.55 -4.54
CA ALA A 889 -31.97 6.72 -5.14
C ALA A 889 -30.98 7.90 -5.23
N LEU A 890 -30.26 8.17 -4.13
CA LEU A 890 -29.24 9.20 -4.08
C LEU A 890 -28.11 8.95 -5.09
N PHE A 891 -27.65 7.70 -5.22
CA PHE A 891 -26.61 7.36 -6.19
C PHE A 891 -27.05 7.59 -7.65
N ALA A 892 -28.31 7.28 -7.97
CA ALA A 892 -28.88 7.57 -9.28
C ALA A 892 -29.03 9.09 -9.50
N TRP A 893 -29.50 9.81 -8.49
CA TRP A 893 -29.70 11.26 -8.56
C TRP A 893 -28.39 12.03 -8.76
N ILE A 894 -27.32 11.72 -8.02
CA ILE A 894 -26.03 12.42 -8.17
C ILE A 894 -25.35 12.15 -9.52
N LYS A 895 -25.66 11.02 -10.17
CA LYS A 895 -25.16 10.73 -11.53
C LYS A 895 -25.77 11.66 -12.56
N ARG A 896 -27.08 11.94 -12.43
CA ARG A 896 -27.83 12.86 -13.29
C ARG A 896 -27.57 14.33 -12.93
N ASN A 897 -27.29 14.59 -11.65
CA ASN A 897 -27.07 15.92 -11.09
C ASN A 897 -25.67 16.02 -10.44
N PRO A 898 -24.57 15.87 -11.20
CA PRO A 898 -23.23 16.00 -10.65
C PRO A 898 -23.00 17.43 -10.12
N ALA A 899 -22.06 17.58 -9.17
CA ALA A 899 -21.78 18.88 -8.57
C ALA A 899 -21.35 19.96 -9.58
N GLY A 900 -20.75 19.56 -10.72
CA GLY A 900 -20.18 20.48 -11.71
C GLY A 900 -19.07 21.33 -11.08
N ASP A 901 -19.15 22.64 -11.29
CA ASP A 901 -18.20 23.63 -10.77
C ASP A 901 -18.34 23.88 -9.25
N ARG A 902 -19.41 23.41 -8.61
CA ARG A 902 -19.59 23.58 -7.16
C ARG A 902 -18.55 22.74 -6.41
N PRO A 903 -17.82 23.27 -5.43
CA PRO A 903 -16.78 22.52 -4.71
C PRO A 903 -17.33 21.27 -4.01
N LEU A 904 -18.59 21.29 -3.58
CA LEU A 904 -19.28 20.14 -3.01
C LEU A 904 -20.76 20.18 -3.38
N GLY A 905 -21.30 19.09 -3.91
CA GLY A 905 -22.69 19.00 -4.38
C GLY A 905 -23.70 18.74 -3.26
N GLY A 906 -23.26 18.12 -2.16
CA GLY A 906 -24.05 17.82 -0.97
C GLY A 906 -23.34 16.87 -0.02
N LEU A 907 -23.94 16.61 1.14
CA LEU A 907 -23.46 15.65 2.14
C LEU A 907 -24.49 14.56 2.44
N LEU A 908 -24.03 13.32 2.57
CA LEU A 908 -24.76 12.25 3.26
C LEU A 908 -24.06 11.97 4.60
N VAL A 909 -24.76 12.23 5.71
CA VAL A 909 -24.25 12.03 7.06
C VAL A 909 -24.88 10.79 7.68
N MET A 910 -24.04 9.86 8.14
CA MET A 910 -24.44 8.61 8.77
C MET A 910 -23.89 8.57 10.20
N ASP A 911 -24.73 8.88 11.19
CA ASP A 911 -24.39 8.63 12.58
C ASP A 911 -24.63 7.17 12.95
N GLU A 912 -23.80 6.64 13.85
CA GLU A 912 -23.69 5.21 14.17
C GLU A 912 -23.60 4.33 12.90
N ALA A 913 -22.72 4.70 11.98
CA ALA A 913 -22.57 4.06 10.67
C ALA A 913 -22.34 2.54 10.73
N GLN A 914 -21.79 2.02 11.84
CA GLN A 914 -21.62 0.59 12.07
C GLN A 914 -22.95 -0.19 12.11
N ASN A 915 -24.07 0.47 12.41
CA ASN A 915 -25.40 -0.16 12.37
C ASN A 915 -25.85 -0.45 10.92
N PHE A 916 -25.29 0.27 9.95
CA PHE A 916 -25.67 0.16 8.53
C PHE A 916 -24.60 -0.54 7.70
N ALA A 917 -23.32 -0.41 8.04
CA ALA A 917 -22.21 -1.08 7.35
C ALA A 917 -21.21 -1.67 8.38
N PRO A 918 -21.61 -2.72 9.11
CA PRO A 918 -20.75 -3.37 10.09
C PRO A 918 -19.58 -4.12 9.43
N SER A 919 -18.50 -4.33 10.18
CA SER A 919 -17.35 -5.13 9.75
C SER A 919 -17.55 -6.65 9.91
N SER A 920 -18.45 -7.08 10.79
CA SER A 920 -18.60 -8.49 11.19
C SER A 920 -19.58 -9.29 10.32
N HIS A 921 -20.49 -8.62 9.64
CA HIS A 921 -21.54 -9.23 8.81
C HIS A 921 -22.05 -8.22 7.78
N THR A 922 -22.84 -8.68 6.82
CA THR A 922 -23.50 -7.82 5.82
C THR A 922 -24.94 -7.52 6.23
N THR A 923 -25.35 -6.26 6.06
CA THR A 923 -26.73 -5.76 6.23
C THR A 923 -27.39 -5.51 4.86
N ALA A 924 -28.69 -5.21 4.85
CA ALA A 924 -29.38 -4.88 3.59
C ALA A 924 -28.82 -3.65 2.85
N CYS A 925 -28.15 -2.72 3.54
CA CYS A 925 -27.56 -1.50 2.97
C CYS A 925 -26.03 -1.49 2.88
N THR A 926 -25.34 -2.59 3.23
CA THR A 926 -23.86 -2.63 3.20
C THR A 926 -23.32 -2.36 1.79
N HIS A 927 -23.88 -3.03 0.78
CA HIS A 927 -23.40 -2.88 -0.60
C HIS A 927 -23.63 -1.47 -1.18
N SER A 928 -24.80 -0.88 -0.94
CA SER A 928 -25.12 0.49 -1.38
C SER A 928 -24.26 1.54 -0.67
N THR A 929 -23.99 1.35 0.62
CA THR A 929 -23.06 2.20 1.39
C THR A 929 -21.64 2.16 0.81
N LEU A 930 -21.11 0.96 0.51
CA LEU A 930 -19.78 0.80 -0.09
C LEU A 930 -19.70 1.35 -1.52
N ALA A 931 -20.77 1.19 -2.31
CA ALA A 931 -20.85 1.76 -3.65
C ALA A 931 -20.80 3.29 -3.62
N LEU A 932 -21.55 3.93 -2.72
CA LEU A 932 -21.46 5.38 -2.52
C LEU A 932 -20.07 5.79 -2.04
N SER A 933 -19.50 5.12 -1.02
CA SER A 933 -18.17 5.44 -0.48
C SER A 933 -17.02 5.33 -1.50
N SER A 934 -17.16 4.53 -2.56
CA SER A 934 -16.13 4.36 -3.58
C SER A 934 -16.34 5.28 -4.79
N GLN A 935 -17.60 5.58 -5.12
CA GLN A 935 -17.95 6.23 -6.38
C GLN A 935 -18.52 7.64 -6.23
N ALA A 936 -19.12 8.01 -5.10
CA ALA A 936 -19.80 9.30 -4.94
C ALA A 936 -18.87 10.51 -5.15
N ARG A 937 -17.57 10.35 -4.84
CA ARG A 937 -16.54 11.39 -5.03
C ARG A 937 -16.54 11.99 -6.44
N LYS A 938 -16.78 11.15 -7.47
CA LYS A 938 -16.71 11.56 -8.89
C LYS A 938 -17.89 12.46 -9.29
N TYR A 939 -18.99 12.36 -8.55
CA TYR A 939 -20.20 13.17 -8.75
C TYR A 939 -20.28 14.34 -7.77
N GLY A 940 -19.28 14.49 -6.89
CA GLY A 940 -19.17 15.59 -5.94
C GLY A 940 -20.05 15.48 -4.70
N LEU A 941 -20.51 14.27 -4.32
CA LEU A 941 -21.18 14.02 -3.05
C LEU A 941 -20.16 13.59 -1.98
N GLY A 942 -20.16 14.28 -0.83
CA GLY A 942 -19.37 13.91 0.34
C GLY A 942 -20.14 12.99 1.29
N LEU A 943 -19.45 12.07 1.94
CA LEU A 943 -20.04 11.19 2.96
C LEU A 943 -19.37 11.45 4.30
N VAL A 944 -20.15 11.47 5.39
CA VAL A 944 -19.66 11.59 6.76
C VAL A 944 -20.09 10.35 7.54
N PHE A 945 -19.13 9.54 7.97
CA PHE A 945 -19.37 8.33 8.74
C PHE A 945 -18.93 8.56 10.19
N ALA A 946 -19.84 8.43 11.14
CA ALA A 946 -19.51 8.55 12.54
C ALA A 946 -19.79 7.25 13.29
N THR A 947 -18.83 6.78 14.09
CA THR A 947 -18.92 5.54 14.85
C THR A 947 -18.23 5.66 16.20
N GLN A 948 -18.80 5.00 17.21
CA GLN A 948 -18.16 4.83 18.52
C GLN A 948 -17.23 3.61 18.56
N SER A 949 -17.32 2.72 17.58
CA SER A 949 -16.56 1.48 17.50
C SER A 949 -15.74 1.46 16.20
N PRO A 950 -14.45 1.84 16.25
CA PRO A 950 -13.58 1.82 15.06
C PRO A 950 -13.56 0.44 14.39
N ARG A 951 -13.46 -0.64 15.18
CA ARG A 951 -13.51 -2.02 14.68
C ARG A 951 -14.88 -2.41 14.11
N GLY A 952 -15.95 -1.75 14.53
CA GLY A 952 -17.32 -2.09 14.15
C GLY A 952 -17.69 -1.66 12.74
N LEU A 953 -16.98 -0.72 12.13
CA LEU A 953 -17.27 -0.20 10.79
C LEU A 953 -16.50 -0.96 9.71
N HIS A 954 -17.12 -1.19 8.55
CA HIS A 954 -16.50 -1.90 7.43
C HIS A 954 -15.16 -1.26 6.99
N ASN A 955 -14.11 -2.07 6.84
CA ASN A 955 -12.72 -1.60 6.62
C ASN A 955 -12.51 -0.73 5.37
N HIS A 956 -13.29 -0.94 4.31
CA HIS A 956 -13.25 -0.09 3.11
C HIS A 956 -13.73 1.36 3.34
N ILE A 957 -14.53 1.63 4.38
CA ILE A 957 -15.04 2.99 4.63
C ILE A 957 -13.92 3.91 5.14
N PRO A 958 -13.18 3.58 6.22
CA PRO A 958 -12.03 4.38 6.66
C PRO A 958 -10.97 4.56 5.56
N GLY A 959 -10.72 3.54 4.74
CA GLY A 959 -9.74 3.61 3.65
C GLY A 959 -10.13 4.58 2.53
N ASN A 960 -11.42 4.83 2.31
CA ASN A 960 -11.90 5.79 1.31
C ASN A 960 -12.16 7.20 1.88
N ALA A 961 -12.05 7.39 3.20
CA ALA A 961 -12.25 8.69 3.85
C ALA A 961 -10.91 9.41 4.08
N THR A 962 -10.64 10.50 3.37
CA THR A 962 -9.40 11.27 3.52
C THR A 962 -9.38 12.10 4.79
N THR A 963 -10.51 12.70 5.16
CA THR A 963 -10.64 13.45 6.41
C THR A 963 -11.01 12.50 7.54
N GLN A 964 -10.22 12.44 8.62
CA GLN A 964 -10.51 11.57 9.75
C GLN A 964 -10.36 12.28 11.09
N PHE A 965 -11.30 12.03 11.99
CA PHE A 965 -11.28 12.54 13.36
C PHE A 965 -11.21 11.37 14.35
N TYR A 966 -10.32 11.48 15.33
CA TYR A 966 -10.16 10.51 16.40
C TYR A 966 -10.30 11.23 17.74
N GLY A 967 -11.46 11.05 18.38
CA GLY A 967 -11.75 11.63 19.69
C GLY A 967 -11.42 10.69 20.83
N LEU A 968 -11.81 11.07 22.05
CA LEU A 968 -11.67 10.23 23.24
C LEU A 968 -12.26 8.82 23.03
N LEU A 969 -11.44 7.80 23.29
CA LEU A 969 -11.84 6.39 23.33
C LEU A 969 -11.41 5.80 24.68
N ASN A 970 -12.34 5.16 25.38
CA ASN A 970 -12.12 4.64 26.73
C ASN A 970 -11.76 3.14 26.76
N SER A 971 -12.14 2.38 25.73
CA SER A 971 -11.89 0.93 25.66
C SER A 971 -10.50 0.63 25.08
N PRO A 972 -9.65 -0.19 25.75
CA PRO A 972 -8.35 -0.59 25.23
C PRO A 972 -8.40 -1.19 23.82
N ALA A 973 -9.43 -1.99 23.52
CA ALA A 973 -9.62 -2.58 22.20
C ALA A 973 -9.92 -1.52 21.12
N GLN A 974 -10.72 -0.50 21.45
CA GLN A 974 -11.00 0.60 20.53
C GLN A 974 -9.78 1.50 20.35
N ILE A 975 -9.01 1.74 21.42
CA ILE A 975 -7.75 2.50 21.38
C ILE A 975 -6.73 1.81 20.48
N ALA A 976 -6.54 0.50 20.63
CA ALA A 976 -5.61 -0.27 19.81
C ALA A 976 -5.98 -0.19 18.33
N VAL A 977 -7.27 -0.36 17.99
CA VAL A 977 -7.73 -0.28 16.60
C VAL A 977 -7.61 1.13 16.04
N ALA A 978 -7.94 2.17 16.81
CA ALA A 978 -7.77 3.56 16.40
C ALA A 978 -6.29 3.92 16.15
N ARG A 979 -5.38 3.42 17.00
CA ARG A 979 -3.93 3.58 16.79
C ARG A 979 -3.45 2.87 15.53
N GLU A 980 -3.93 1.65 15.29
CA GLU A 980 -3.59 0.92 14.07
C GLU A 980 -4.13 1.60 12.81
N MET A 981 -5.38 2.06 12.82
CA MET A 981 -5.96 2.83 11.72
C MET A 981 -5.20 4.14 11.45
N ALA A 982 -4.77 4.84 12.50
CA ALA A 982 -3.91 6.01 12.37
C ALA A 982 -2.55 5.65 11.78
N ARG A 983 -1.93 4.53 12.23
CA ARG A 983 -0.64 4.03 11.76
C ARG A 983 -0.64 3.70 10.27
N VAL A 984 -1.70 3.02 9.80
CA VAL A 984 -1.90 2.69 8.37
C VAL A 984 -1.95 3.95 7.50
N LYS A 985 -2.43 5.08 8.04
CA LYS A 985 -2.44 6.38 7.38
C LYS A 985 -1.17 7.21 7.59
N GLY A 986 -0.11 6.63 8.15
CA GLY A 986 1.15 7.34 8.42
C GLY A 986 1.07 8.32 9.60
N GLY A 987 0.08 8.18 10.49
CA GLY A 987 -0.15 9.04 11.64
C GLY A 987 -0.04 8.34 13.00
N HIS A 988 0.09 9.12 14.08
CA HIS A 988 0.19 8.58 15.44
C HIS A 988 -0.74 9.33 16.40
N VAL A 989 -1.58 8.58 17.15
CA VAL A 989 -2.50 9.10 18.19
C VAL A 989 -2.18 8.54 19.59
N PRO A 990 -1.02 8.89 20.20
CA PRO A 990 -0.52 8.21 21.40
C PRO A 990 -1.42 8.38 22.64
N ASP A 991 -2.00 9.55 22.84
CA ASP A 991 -2.79 9.88 24.04
C ASP A 991 -4.28 10.06 23.76
N ILE A 992 -4.82 9.29 22.80
CA ILE A 992 -6.26 9.27 22.48
C ILE A 992 -7.17 9.02 23.69
N SER A 993 -6.70 8.24 24.68
CA SER A 993 -7.43 7.98 25.93
C SER A 993 -7.40 9.12 26.95
N LYS A 994 -6.58 10.16 26.71
CA LYS A 994 -6.45 11.34 27.58
C LYS A 994 -7.12 12.59 26.99
N LEU A 995 -7.70 12.50 25.79
CA LEU A 995 -8.39 13.60 25.15
C LEU A 995 -9.60 14.04 25.99
N ARG A 996 -9.83 15.35 26.05
CA ARG A 996 -11.04 15.92 26.66
C ARG A 996 -12.18 15.96 25.64
N SER A 997 -13.41 16.14 26.12
CA SER A 997 -14.55 16.39 25.23
C SER A 997 -14.27 17.60 24.32
N GLY A 998 -14.54 17.45 23.03
CA GLY A 998 -14.23 18.48 22.02
C GLY A 998 -12.77 18.50 21.56
N GLN A 999 -11.92 17.60 22.05
CA GLN A 999 -10.57 17.41 21.53
C GLN A 999 -10.51 16.19 20.62
N PHE A 1000 -9.95 16.39 19.44
CA PHE A 1000 -9.80 15.34 18.43
C PHE A 1000 -8.40 15.40 17.85
N TYR A 1001 -7.87 14.24 17.46
CA TYR A 1001 -6.88 14.23 16.40
C TYR A 1001 -7.58 14.32 15.06
N LEU A 1002 -7.16 15.28 14.24
CA LEU A 1002 -7.59 15.47 12.88
C LEU A 1002 -6.49 15.04 11.93
N ALA A 1003 -6.83 14.19 10.96
CA ALA A 1003 -6.02 13.89 9.80
C ALA A 1003 -6.71 14.46 8.54
N LEU A 1004 -6.01 15.33 7.84
CA LEU A 1004 -6.41 15.85 6.53
C LEU A 1004 -5.57 15.18 5.44
N GLU A 1005 -6.03 15.23 4.19
CA GLU A 1005 -5.29 14.67 3.06
C GLU A 1005 -3.88 15.28 2.96
N GLY A 1006 -2.85 14.43 2.92
CA GLY A 1006 -1.45 14.85 2.83
C GLY A 1006 -0.89 15.58 4.07
N ASN A 1007 -1.64 15.65 5.18
CA ASN A 1007 -1.23 16.29 6.42
C ASN A 1007 -1.06 15.28 7.55
N ALA A 1008 -0.16 15.58 8.50
CA ALA A 1008 0.01 14.82 9.72
C ALA A 1008 -1.24 14.87 10.61
N PHE A 1009 -1.28 14.02 11.63
CA PHE A 1009 -2.35 14.08 12.63
C PHE A 1009 -2.10 15.26 13.58
N HIS A 1010 -3.07 16.17 13.67
CA HIS A 1010 -3.02 17.34 14.54
C HIS A 1010 -4.05 17.25 15.66
N LYS A 1011 -3.68 17.63 16.89
CA LYS A 1011 -4.67 17.77 17.96
C LYS A 1011 -5.38 19.10 17.81
N ILE A 1012 -6.69 19.05 17.61
CA ILE A 1012 -7.52 20.23 17.52
C ILE A 1012 -8.52 20.29 18.66
N GLN A 1013 -8.85 21.51 19.08
CA GLN A 1013 -10.03 21.82 19.86
C GLN A 1013 -11.13 22.27 18.90
N THR A 1014 -12.22 21.51 18.83
CA THR A 1014 -13.38 21.84 17.98
C THR A 1014 -14.25 22.88 18.68
N PRO A 1015 -14.82 23.86 17.96
CA PRO A 1015 -15.77 24.80 18.54
C PRO A 1015 -17.11 24.12 18.86
N TRP A 1016 -17.97 24.84 19.58
CA TRP A 1016 -19.36 24.44 19.76
C TRP A 1016 -20.13 24.45 18.42
N CYS A 1017 -21.16 23.62 18.32
CA CYS A 1017 -22.13 23.68 17.22
C CYS A 1017 -23.01 24.93 17.38
N LEU A 1018 -23.42 25.51 16.24
CA LEU A 1018 -24.24 26.70 16.14
C LEU A 1018 -25.69 26.47 16.58
N SER A 1019 -26.16 25.23 16.51
CA SER A 1019 -27.47 24.80 16.98
C SER A 1019 -27.45 24.27 18.42
N HIS A 1020 -28.58 24.39 19.12
CA HIS A 1020 -28.75 23.98 20.51
C HIS A 1020 -28.47 22.48 20.72
N HIS A 1021 -27.49 22.20 21.58
CA HIS A 1021 -27.09 20.84 21.97
C HIS A 1021 -27.30 20.60 23.48
N PRO A 1022 -28.45 20.05 23.89
CA PRO A 1022 -28.73 19.67 25.28
C PRO A 1022 -27.96 18.38 25.69
N PRO A 1023 -27.91 18.06 27.00
CA PRO A 1023 -27.33 16.80 27.49
C PRO A 1023 -28.09 15.53 27.10
N SER A 1024 -29.35 15.65 26.66
CA SER A 1024 -30.21 14.50 26.35
C SER A 1024 -30.91 14.69 25.01
N PRO A 1025 -31.04 13.61 24.21
CA PRO A 1025 -31.78 13.66 22.95
C PRO A 1025 -33.26 13.98 23.20
N PRO A 1026 -33.94 14.58 22.22
CA PRO A 1026 -35.37 14.80 22.30
C PRO A 1026 -36.17 13.51 22.41
N THR A 1027 -37.30 13.60 23.10
CA THR A 1027 -38.28 12.50 23.13
C THR A 1027 -38.92 12.33 21.76
N THR A 1028 -39.56 11.18 21.51
CA THR A 1028 -40.31 10.95 20.26
C THR A 1028 -41.34 12.04 19.99
N ASP A 1029 -42.07 12.50 21.00
CA ASP A 1029 -43.09 13.54 20.84
C ASP A 1029 -42.47 14.89 20.49
N GLU A 1030 -41.31 15.23 21.08
CA GLU A 1030 -40.55 16.42 20.70
C GLU A 1030 -40.03 16.36 19.26
N VAL A 1031 -39.56 15.20 18.79
CA VAL A 1031 -39.14 15.01 17.40
C VAL A 1031 -40.31 15.18 16.44
N LEU A 1032 -41.49 14.63 16.78
CA LEU A 1032 -42.69 14.82 15.97
C LEU A 1032 -43.14 16.29 15.95
N ALA A 1033 -43.06 16.99 17.08
CA ALA A 1033 -43.35 18.42 17.15
C ALA A 1033 -42.36 19.26 16.32
N LEU A 1034 -41.07 18.88 16.31
CA LEU A 1034 -40.06 19.50 15.45
C LEU A 1034 -40.37 19.28 13.96
N ALA A 1035 -40.81 18.07 13.60
CA ALA A 1035 -41.23 17.76 12.23
C ALA A 1035 -42.49 18.54 11.82
N GLN A 1036 -43.42 18.82 12.73
CA GLN A 1036 -44.64 19.57 12.44
C GLN A 1036 -44.44 21.07 12.23
N ARG A 1037 -43.30 21.65 12.65
CA ARG A 1037 -43.06 23.09 12.49
C ARG A 1037 -43.20 23.49 11.02
N GLU A 1038 -44.01 24.51 10.76
CA GLU A 1038 -44.16 25.06 9.42
C GLU A 1038 -42.82 25.65 8.95
N LEU A 1039 -42.49 25.41 7.68
CA LEU A 1039 -41.32 26.04 7.08
C LEU A 1039 -41.71 27.48 6.81
N ALA A 1040 -41.00 28.43 7.41
CA ALA A 1040 -41.25 29.84 7.16
C ALA A 1040 -41.03 30.13 5.66
N ALA A 1041 -42.09 30.57 4.98
CA ALA A 1041 -41.97 31.07 3.61
C ALA A 1041 -41.16 32.37 3.65
N ARG A 1042 -40.09 32.44 2.86
CA ARG A 1042 -39.24 33.62 2.71
C ARG A 1042 -39.43 34.24 1.34
#